data_AF-A0A6J1MY24-F1
#
_entry.id   AF-A0A6J1MY24-F1
#
_cell.length_a   1.000
_cell.length_b   1.000
_cell.length_c   1.000
_cell.angle_alpha   90.00
_cell.angle_beta   90.00
_cell.angle_gamma   90.00
#
_symmetry.space_group_name_H-M   'P 1'
#
loop_
_entity.id
_entity.type
_entity.pdbx_description
1 polymer ?
#
loop_
_entity_poly.entity_id
_entity_poly.type
_entity_poly.pdbx_seq_one_letter_code
_entity_poly.pdbx_strand_id
1 'polypeptide(L)'
;MRRATLLLLAALLLLTAAAACPWACSCRPGAADCAHRALLHAPRRLPPDAHRLDLQGNNISIVFQSDFQNLKDLKILQLSENQIHTIERDAFLELNSLERLDLSRNELTAISRRTFRGLTALKSLHLDGNQLKCIDEKALEHLKSLEVLTLNNNNLTYLSLEAASVARLHTLRLTDNPLVCDCRVARLAASVRAAGILGVGARCQAPVTLRGALLTELDAHELICNGPTTAVTLECSAEPRCPPPCRCSPDGTVDCREKLLSELPSIPHRATEIRLEQNEITEVGAGAFSAVKRVARIDLSNNKISKMAADAFNGLTHLTSLVLYGNKIKDLPSGIFHGLTSLQLLLLNSNEISCVRKDTFRDLQSLKLLSLYDNNIRSLPNGTFDSLTGIQTLHLGRNPFACDCSLRWLAAYLRRNPIETSGAKCESPKRMNRKRIDALREDNFKCKPGEETTEACGDEPPCPDACACSRALVRGVRVACARARLADVPRDLPLTTVALIMPDNNLGQIKSDGLFGRLPDLTKLDFRNNGITVIEDNAFDGAASIQELLLDGNLLQTVTDKMFFGLHSLATLSLTDNKIRCITPGSFDHLTMLTTLSLGNNPLQCTCHISWVGPWLRGRRLATGAACAHPPPLRGTELQHLELADFKCTPEDKGCLPADYCPAGCSCAGTVVRCARAKFAALPARIPPYTTELYLESNDITSISAEQLRHLTQLTRLDLSNNKISVLSNNTFEALTKLSTLIVSYNRLRCVQRDALKGLTQLRVLSLHGNNISMLQDGVFRDLQSISHVALGSNPLYCDCNTRWLSEWVKVAGEYVEAGIARCAEPPRMRDKLVLSTSSSTFECRAPPPDAVLAKCDRCRARPCGERGVCEPTPGGGFACVCARGYHGDTCQHQIDACYGAPCAHGVCQLLEEGRFSCACQAGYTGVRCEVNIDDCAAHRCQNNATCLDHLEGYTCKCAPGFMGEFCEKKIPFCSSEFNPCANGATCVDHESHYSCACPRGYSGQNCTVNADDCINHMCQNGATCVDGLDEYRCACAAGHAGRYCEAAPHAALGTSPCAHHDCVHGVCYLAVHDELTDRLAPADYLCKCAPGYSGRLCEYLTSLTFNHNDSLVELEPLRTEPQANVTLVFSTKQQHGVLMYYGDNEHLAVELFNGRVRVSYDVGNHPTSTMYSFEMVSDGNYHKAELLAVKKNFTLRVDDGPARSIINEGNKEYLRLERPMFVGGVPEDVARDAFSKWHLRNITSFKGTT
;
A
#
# COMPACT_ATOMS: atom_id res chain seq x y z
N MET A 1 -4.36 -67.24 -16.39
CA MET A 1 -5.30 -66.48 -15.53
C MET A 1 -4.62 -65.34 -14.74
N ARG A 2 -3.65 -65.58 -13.84
CA ARG A 2 -3.16 -64.57 -12.86
C ARG A 2 -2.75 -63.17 -13.37
N ARG A 3 -2.37 -62.98 -14.64
CA ARG A 3 -2.09 -61.62 -15.20
C ARG A 3 -3.36 -60.78 -15.44
N ALA A 4 -4.50 -61.40 -15.76
CA ALA A 4 -5.75 -60.67 -15.97
C ALA A 4 -6.31 -60.11 -14.63
N THR A 5 -6.20 -60.88 -13.55
CA THR A 5 -6.64 -60.43 -12.22
C THR A 5 -5.77 -59.34 -11.62
N LEU A 6 -4.45 -59.29 -11.90
CA LEU A 6 -3.62 -58.16 -11.47
C LEU A 6 -3.98 -56.86 -12.18
N LEU A 7 -4.30 -56.90 -13.48
CA LEU A 7 -4.77 -55.72 -14.22
C LEU A 7 -6.12 -55.22 -13.68
N LEU A 8 -7.03 -56.13 -13.32
CA LEU A 8 -8.30 -55.78 -12.66
C LEU A 8 -8.08 -55.17 -11.27
N LEU A 9 -7.20 -55.74 -10.45
CA LEU A 9 -6.87 -55.22 -9.11
C LEU A 9 -6.16 -53.87 -9.14
N ALA A 10 -5.28 -53.62 -10.13
CA ALA A 10 -4.69 -52.30 -10.34
C ALA A 10 -5.76 -51.26 -10.73
N ALA A 11 -6.74 -51.63 -11.57
CA ALA A 11 -7.86 -50.76 -11.91
C ALA A 11 -8.78 -50.47 -10.71
N LEU A 12 -8.99 -51.44 -9.80
CA LEU A 12 -9.78 -51.22 -8.57
C LEU A 12 -9.02 -50.41 -7.50
N LEU A 13 -7.70 -50.55 -7.38
CA LEU A 13 -6.91 -49.80 -6.39
C LEU A 13 -6.75 -48.31 -6.74
N LEU A 14 -6.94 -47.93 -8.00
CA LEU A 14 -6.99 -46.53 -8.43
C LEU A 14 -8.33 -45.82 -8.10
N LEU A 15 -9.35 -46.56 -7.64
CA LEU A 15 -10.70 -46.01 -7.36
C LEU A 15 -10.92 -45.57 -5.90
N THR A 16 -10.00 -45.85 -4.98
CA THR A 16 -10.23 -45.66 -3.52
C THR A 16 -9.40 -44.54 -2.87
N ALA A 17 -8.88 -43.61 -3.66
CA ALA A 17 -8.06 -42.47 -3.20
C ALA A 17 -8.65 -41.08 -3.55
N ALA A 18 -9.94 -41.01 -3.91
CA ALA A 18 -10.62 -39.75 -4.15
C ALA A 18 -10.92 -39.02 -2.82
N ALA A 19 -10.62 -37.71 -2.76
CA ALA A 19 -11.08 -36.86 -1.67
C ALA A 19 -12.61 -36.90 -1.58
N ALA A 20 -13.15 -36.95 -0.35
CA ALA A 20 -14.59 -37.06 -0.13
C ALA A 20 -15.30 -35.79 -0.60
N CYS A 21 -15.91 -35.87 -1.79
CA CYS A 21 -16.63 -34.77 -2.43
C CYS A 21 -17.69 -34.17 -1.50
N PRO A 22 -17.90 -32.84 -1.48
CA PRO A 22 -19.04 -32.25 -0.77
C PRO A 22 -20.35 -32.86 -1.27
N TRP A 23 -21.26 -33.19 -0.36
CA TRP A 23 -22.52 -33.89 -0.68
C TRP A 23 -23.41 -33.17 -1.71
N ALA A 24 -23.28 -31.84 -1.82
CA ALA A 24 -23.97 -31.02 -2.80
C ALA A 24 -23.34 -31.08 -4.21
N CYS A 25 -22.16 -31.68 -4.37
CA CYS A 25 -21.36 -31.69 -5.60
C CYS A 25 -21.17 -33.11 -6.17
N SER A 26 -20.62 -33.21 -7.38
CA SER A 26 -20.17 -34.44 -8.03
C SER A 26 -18.70 -34.28 -8.42
N CYS A 27 -17.81 -35.08 -7.84
CA CYS A 27 -16.38 -34.98 -8.07
C CYS A 27 -15.86 -36.17 -8.89
N ARG A 28 -14.88 -35.90 -9.73
CA ARG A 28 -14.08 -36.85 -10.51
C ARG A 28 -12.59 -36.50 -10.26
N PRO A 29 -11.63 -37.39 -10.58
CA PRO A 29 -10.20 -37.05 -10.44
C PRO A 29 -9.88 -35.73 -11.16
N GLY A 30 -9.31 -34.77 -10.44
CA GLY A 30 -8.99 -33.44 -10.97
C GLY A 30 -10.18 -32.50 -11.29
N ALA A 31 -11.43 -32.83 -10.94
CA ALA A 31 -12.59 -31.96 -11.22
C ALA A 31 -13.74 -32.07 -10.21
N ALA A 32 -14.27 -30.94 -9.73
CA ALA A 32 -15.45 -30.86 -8.87
C ALA A 32 -16.57 -30.05 -9.55
N ASP A 33 -17.73 -30.68 -9.74
CA ASP A 33 -18.95 -30.09 -10.31
C ASP A 33 -20.00 -29.87 -9.21
N CYS A 34 -20.23 -28.61 -8.88
CA CYS A 34 -21.21 -28.12 -7.93
C CYS A 34 -22.26 -27.23 -8.63
N ALA A 35 -22.47 -27.40 -9.94
CA ALA A 35 -23.34 -26.54 -10.75
C ALA A 35 -24.83 -26.75 -10.48
N HIS A 36 -25.61 -25.66 -10.46
CA HIS A 36 -27.07 -25.64 -10.30
C HIS A 36 -27.58 -26.34 -9.02
N ARG A 37 -27.00 -25.99 -7.86
CA ARG A 37 -27.29 -26.63 -6.54
C ARG A 37 -27.92 -25.68 -5.51
N ALA A 38 -28.29 -24.46 -5.91
CA ALA A 38 -28.82 -23.40 -5.05
C ALA A 38 -27.92 -23.08 -3.82
N LEU A 39 -26.60 -23.21 -3.99
CA LEU A 39 -25.62 -22.92 -2.94
C LEU A 39 -25.56 -21.41 -2.63
N LEU A 40 -25.64 -21.04 -1.35
CA LEU A 40 -25.49 -19.66 -0.87
C LEU A 40 -24.01 -19.23 -0.70
N HIS A 41 -23.11 -20.20 -0.57
CA HIS A 41 -21.67 -20.00 -0.37
C HIS A 41 -20.87 -21.12 -1.05
N ALA A 42 -19.56 -20.93 -1.24
CA ALA A 42 -18.67 -21.97 -1.74
C ALA A 42 -18.67 -23.23 -0.81
N PRO A 43 -18.80 -24.45 -1.35
CA PRO A 43 -18.74 -25.68 -0.56
C PRO A 43 -17.38 -25.86 0.13
N ARG A 44 -17.40 -26.15 1.42
CA ARG A 44 -16.20 -26.53 2.17
C ARG A 44 -15.82 -28.00 1.91
N ARG A 45 -14.51 -28.32 1.97
CA ARG A 45 -13.91 -29.64 1.63
C ARG A 45 -13.92 -29.97 0.13
N LEU A 46 -13.58 -29.01 -0.72
CA LEU A 46 -13.30 -29.30 -2.14
C LEU A 46 -12.00 -30.11 -2.29
N PRO A 47 -11.84 -30.97 -3.33
CA PRO A 47 -10.62 -31.74 -3.54
C PRO A 47 -9.42 -30.80 -3.80
N PRO A 48 -8.29 -30.93 -3.06
CA PRO A 48 -7.14 -30.05 -3.24
C PRO A 48 -6.41 -30.29 -4.58
N ASP A 49 -6.60 -31.47 -5.18
CA ASP A 49 -6.13 -31.87 -6.51
C ASP A 49 -7.04 -31.41 -7.66
N ALA A 50 -8.14 -30.68 -7.37
CA ALA A 50 -9.08 -30.25 -8.40
C ALA A 50 -8.46 -29.20 -9.33
N HIS A 51 -8.18 -29.60 -10.58
CA HIS A 51 -7.81 -28.68 -11.66
C HIS A 51 -9.01 -27.90 -12.24
N ARG A 52 -10.24 -28.40 -12.07
CA ARG A 52 -11.49 -27.67 -12.41
C ARG A 52 -12.45 -27.64 -11.22
N LEU A 53 -12.99 -26.46 -10.93
CA LEU A 53 -14.08 -26.23 -10.00
C LEU A 53 -15.22 -25.52 -10.73
N ASP A 54 -16.41 -26.12 -10.66
CA ASP A 54 -17.61 -25.62 -11.32
C ASP A 54 -18.68 -25.28 -10.28
N LEU A 55 -18.96 -23.98 -10.10
CA LEU A 55 -19.93 -23.45 -9.14
C LEU A 55 -21.04 -22.64 -9.83
N GLN A 56 -21.21 -22.82 -11.14
CA GLN A 56 -22.15 -22.01 -11.91
C GLN A 56 -23.63 -22.25 -11.53
N GLY A 57 -24.49 -21.26 -11.75
CA GLY A 57 -25.94 -21.40 -11.57
C GLY A 57 -26.39 -21.56 -10.12
N ASN A 58 -25.66 -20.96 -9.18
CA ASN A 58 -25.94 -21.01 -7.74
C ASN A 58 -26.42 -19.65 -7.22
N ASN A 59 -26.55 -19.51 -5.90
CA ASN A 59 -27.06 -18.30 -5.25
C ASN A 59 -25.97 -17.67 -4.35
N ILE A 60 -24.69 -17.76 -4.76
CA ILE A 60 -23.56 -17.22 -4.00
C ILE A 60 -23.55 -15.70 -4.16
N SER A 61 -23.54 -14.97 -3.04
CA SER A 61 -23.61 -13.50 -3.02
C SER A 61 -22.30 -12.79 -2.65
N ILE A 62 -21.43 -13.47 -1.91
CA ILE A 62 -20.11 -12.98 -1.48
C ILE A 62 -19.08 -14.10 -1.66
N VAL A 63 -17.90 -13.75 -2.19
CA VAL A 63 -16.71 -14.61 -2.20
C VAL A 63 -15.75 -14.16 -1.09
N PHE A 64 -15.52 -15.04 -0.12
CA PHE A 64 -14.67 -14.77 1.04
C PHE A 64 -13.23 -15.18 0.82
N GLN A 65 -12.29 -14.58 1.57
CA GLN A 65 -10.87 -14.92 1.52
C GLN A 65 -10.57 -16.40 1.90
N SER A 66 -11.53 -17.08 2.54
CA SER A 66 -11.41 -18.49 2.95
C SER A 66 -11.89 -19.52 1.93
N ASP A 67 -12.61 -19.10 0.88
CA ASP A 67 -13.41 -20.03 0.05
C ASP A 67 -12.59 -20.91 -0.89
N PHE A 68 -11.42 -20.43 -1.33
CA PHE A 68 -10.54 -21.14 -2.28
C PHE A 68 -9.13 -21.42 -1.73
N GLN A 69 -8.94 -21.33 -0.42
CA GLN A 69 -7.66 -21.63 0.22
C GLN A 69 -7.24 -23.09 -0.02
N ASN A 70 -5.94 -23.31 -0.21
CA ASN A 70 -5.32 -24.60 -0.54
C ASN A 70 -5.68 -25.23 -1.91
N LEU A 71 -6.48 -24.59 -2.77
CA LEU A 71 -6.75 -25.05 -4.15
C LEU A 71 -5.63 -24.63 -5.13
N LYS A 72 -4.38 -24.94 -4.78
CA LYS A 72 -3.17 -24.39 -5.44
C LYS A 72 -2.92 -24.93 -6.86
N ASP A 73 -3.48 -26.10 -7.18
CA ASP A 73 -3.40 -26.74 -8.51
C ASP A 73 -4.64 -26.47 -9.39
N LEU A 74 -5.56 -25.60 -8.94
CA LEU A 74 -6.77 -25.23 -9.68
C LEU A 74 -6.41 -24.42 -10.93
N LYS A 75 -6.88 -24.89 -12.10
CA LYS A 75 -6.65 -24.28 -13.42
C LYS A 75 -7.89 -23.60 -14.00
N ILE A 76 -9.08 -24.07 -13.67
CA ILE A 76 -10.36 -23.56 -14.17
C ILE A 76 -11.34 -23.35 -13.01
N LEU A 77 -11.83 -22.13 -12.83
CA LEU A 77 -12.88 -21.76 -11.88
C LEU A 77 -14.07 -21.18 -12.64
N GLN A 78 -15.26 -21.77 -12.45
CA GLN A 78 -16.53 -21.22 -12.94
C GLN A 78 -17.36 -20.76 -11.75
N LEU A 79 -17.68 -19.46 -11.69
CA LEU A 79 -18.56 -18.83 -10.70
C LEU A 79 -19.71 -18.07 -11.40
N SER A 80 -19.97 -18.42 -12.66
CA SER A 80 -20.99 -17.77 -13.49
C SER A 80 -22.41 -18.02 -13.01
N GLU A 81 -23.37 -17.18 -13.39
CA GLU A 81 -24.79 -17.32 -13.03
C GLU A 81 -24.98 -17.45 -11.50
N ASN A 82 -24.51 -16.44 -10.77
CA ASN A 82 -24.62 -16.31 -9.32
C ASN A 82 -25.06 -14.87 -8.96
N GLN A 83 -25.09 -14.51 -7.67
CA GLN A 83 -25.48 -13.18 -7.17
C GLN A 83 -24.28 -12.41 -6.58
N ILE A 84 -23.06 -12.72 -7.03
CA ILE A 84 -21.83 -12.21 -6.42
C ILE A 84 -21.72 -10.71 -6.68
N HIS A 85 -21.97 -9.90 -5.65
CA HIS A 85 -21.79 -8.45 -5.68
C HIS A 85 -20.50 -8.02 -4.94
N THR A 86 -19.96 -8.88 -4.07
CA THR A 86 -18.73 -8.63 -3.29
C THR A 86 -17.72 -9.76 -3.46
N ILE A 87 -16.46 -9.42 -3.71
CA ILE A 87 -15.29 -10.32 -3.60
C ILE A 87 -14.33 -9.71 -2.59
N GLU A 88 -13.94 -10.47 -1.57
CA GLU A 88 -13.04 -9.99 -0.53
C GLU A 88 -11.61 -9.69 -1.04
N ARG A 89 -10.88 -8.86 -0.28
CA ARG A 89 -9.51 -8.47 -0.59
C ARG A 89 -8.59 -9.69 -0.53
N ASP A 90 -7.75 -9.85 -1.55
CA ASP A 90 -6.75 -10.92 -1.60
C ASP A 90 -7.38 -12.35 -1.60
N ALA A 91 -8.65 -12.51 -2.00
CA ALA A 91 -9.38 -13.79 -1.94
C ALA A 91 -8.93 -14.86 -2.97
N PHE A 92 -8.23 -14.46 -4.03
CA PHE A 92 -7.63 -15.37 -5.02
C PHE A 92 -6.11 -15.53 -4.84
N LEU A 93 -5.53 -15.07 -3.72
CA LEU A 93 -4.07 -14.92 -3.55
C LEU A 93 -3.26 -16.23 -3.67
N GLU A 94 -3.86 -17.38 -3.33
CA GLU A 94 -3.18 -18.68 -3.44
C GLU A 94 -3.34 -19.36 -4.82
N LEU A 95 -4.25 -18.88 -5.68
CA LEU A 95 -4.63 -19.51 -6.94
C LEU A 95 -3.64 -19.22 -8.08
N ASN A 96 -2.35 -19.40 -7.80
CA ASN A 96 -1.25 -19.04 -8.70
C ASN A 96 -1.26 -19.83 -10.02
N SER A 97 -1.85 -21.03 -10.03
CA SER A 97 -1.96 -21.93 -11.20
C SER A 97 -3.21 -21.72 -12.05
N LEU A 98 -4.10 -20.78 -11.68
CA LEU A 98 -5.39 -20.61 -12.34
C LEU A 98 -5.23 -20.00 -13.72
N GLU A 99 -5.59 -20.76 -14.76
CA GLU A 99 -5.51 -20.34 -16.17
C GLU A 99 -6.83 -19.72 -16.65
N ARG A 100 -7.99 -20.09 -16.07
CA ARG A 100 -9.31 -19.57 -16.43
C ARG A 100 -10.18 -19.25 -15.21
N LEU A 101 -10.75 -18.05 -15.19
CA LEU A 101 -11.73 -17.59 -14.22
C LEU A 101 -12.96 -17.05 -14.96
N ASP A 102 -14.15 -17.53 -14.59
CA ASP A 102 -15.42 -17.03 -15.09
C ASP A 102 -16.28 -16.52 -13.94
N LEU A 103 -16.64 -15.23 -14.00
CA LEU A 103 -17.48 -14.49 -13.07
C LEU A 103 -18.66 -13.84 -13.82
N SER A 104 -18.99 -14.31 -15.03
CA SER A 104 -20.09 -13.76 -15.84
C SER A 104 -21.46 -13.96 -15.16
N ARG A 105 -22.45 -13.12 -15.49
CA ARG A 105 -23.83 -13.21 -14.98
C ARG A 105 -23.86 -13.20 -13.45
N ASN A 106 -23.38 -12.09 -12.88
CA ASN A 106 -23.26 -11.80 -11.46
C ASN A 106 -23.60 -10.32 -11.19
N GLU A 107 -23.44 -9.84 -9.95
CA GLU A 107 -23.86 -8.50 -9.52
C GLU A 107 -22.67 -7.56 -9.20
N LEU A 108 -21.47 -7.86 -9.73
CA LEU A 108 -20.27 -7.06 -9.45
C LEU A 108 -20.43 -5.64 -10.00
N THR A 109 -20.14 -4.62 -9.18
CA THR A 109 -20.29 -3.20 -9.55
C THR A 109 -18.97 -2.46 -9.79
N ALA A 110 -17.86 -2.96 -9.25
CA ALA A 110 -16.49 -2.46 -9.51
C ALA A 110 -15.43 -3.54 -9.24
N ILE A 111 -14.27 -3.44 -9.89
CA ILE A 111 -13.09 -4.29 -9.63
C ILE A 111 -11.96 -3.44 -9.04
N SER A 112 -11.30 -3.93 -7.98
CA SER A 112 -10.22 -3.22 -7.28
C SER A 112 -8.82 -3.78 -7.56
N ARG A 113 -7.77 -2.98 -7.33
CA ARG A 113 -6.35 -3.41 -7.38
C ARG A 113 -5.96 -4.63 -6.51
N ARG A 114 -6.85 -5.14 -5.64
CA ARG A 114 -6.60 -6.34 -4.82
C ARG A 114 -7.51 -7.51 -5.14
N THR A 115 -8.47 -7.36 -6.04
CA THR A 115 -9.45 -8.41 -6.35
C THR A 115 -8.78 -9.61 -7.03
N PHE A 116 -7.97 -9.39 -8.09
CA PHE A 116 -7.31 -10.46 -8.87
C PHE A 116 -5.85 -10.72 -8.48
N ARG A 117 -5.42 -10.28 -7.30
CA ARG A 117 -4.03 -10.43 -6.84
C ARG A 117 -3.73 -11.92 -6.57
N GLY A 118 -2.61 -12.42 -7.12
CA GLY A 118 -2.19 -13.83 -7.05
C GLY A 118 -2.38 -14.60 -8.36
N LEU A 119 -3.29 -14.16 -9.23
CA LEU A 119 -3.68 -14.84 -10.49
C LEU A 119 -2.65 -14.70 -11.62
N THR A 120 -1.39 -15.06 -11.35
CA THR A 120 -0.25 -14.81 -12.26
C THR A 120 -0.22 -15.71 -13.51
N ALA A 121 -0.82 -16.90 -13.46
CA ALA A 121 -0.97 -17.79 -14.62
C ALA A 121 -2.25 -17.54 -15.44
N LEU A 122 -3.07 -16.55 -15.09
CA LEU A 122 -4.40 -16.38 -15.68
C LEU A 122 -4.34 -15.94 -17.14
N LYS A 123 -4.95 -16.75 -18.01
CA LYS A 123 -5.07 -16.53 -19.46
C LYS A 123 -6.44 -16.04 -19.86
N SER A 124 -7.51 -16.49 -19.20
CA SER A 124 -8.89 -16.22 -19.62
C SER A 124 -9.75 -15.73 -18.45
N LEU A 125 -10.25 -14.50 -18.55
CA LEU A 125 -11.10 -13.84 -17.57
C LEU A 125 -12.44 -13.42 -18.20
N HIS A 126 -13.54 -13.96 -17.69
CA HIS A 126 -14.90 -13.63 -18.14
C HIS A 126 -15.67 -12.89 -17.04
N LEU A 127 -16.25 -11.74 -17.40
CA LEU A 127 -16.97 -10.81 -16.52
C LEU A 127 -18.27 -10.29 -17.16
N ASP A 128 -18.71 -10.90 -18.26
CA ASP A 128 -19.89 -10.49 -19.04
C ASP A 128 -21.18 -10.54 -18.22
N GLY A 129 -22.13 -9.62 -18.44
CA GLY A 129 -23.41 -9.64 -17.73
C GLY A 129 -23.28 -9.34 -16.23
N ASN A 130 -22.41 -8.40 -15.87
CA ASN A 130 -22.29 -7.85 -14.52
C ASN A 130 -22.81 -6.39 -14.50
N GLN A 131 -22.69 -5.70 -13.37
CA GLN A 131 -23.09 -4.30 -13.21
C GLN A 131 -21.87 -3.35 -13.16
N LEU A 132 -20.72 -3.75 -13.71
CA LEU A 132 -19.44 -3.05 -13.53
C LEU A 132 -19.50 -1.63 -14.09
N LYS A 133 -19.23 -0.62 -13.26
CA LYS A 133 -19.18 0.79 -13.65
C LYS A 133 -17.77 1.26 -14.01
N CYS A 134 -16.75 0.70 -13.37
CA CYS A 134 -15.35 0.80 -13.78
C CYS A 134 -14.48 -0.30 -13.15
N ILE A 135 -13.22 -0.33 -13.59
CA ILE A 135 -12.16 -1.25 -13.14
C ILE A 135 -10.95 -0.40 -12.75
N ASP A 136 -10.35 -0.67 -11.58
CA ASP A 136 -9.12 -0.03 -11.12
C ASP A 136 -7.97 -0.37 -12.08
N GLU A 137 -7.25 0.65 -12.58
CA GLU A 137 -6.20 0.50 -13.60
C GLU A 137 -5.12 -0.52 -13.20
N LYS A 138 -4.88 -0.68 -11.88
CA LYS A 138 -3.87 -1.60 -11.34
C LYS A 138 -4.41 -2.99 -10.98
N ALA A 139 -5.70 -3.25 -11.17
CA ALA A 139 -6.30 -4.57 -10.96
C ALA A 139 -5.81 -5.63 -11.96
N LEU A 140 -5.43 -5.21 -13.17
CA LEU A 140 -5.03 -6.10 -14.26
C LEU A 140 -3.50 -6.09 -14.52
N GLU A 141 -2.76 -5.13 -13.95
CA GLU A 141 -1.28 -4.97 -13.99
C GLU A 141 -0.51 -6.26 -13.65
N HIS A 142 -1.10 -7.12 -12.80
CA HIS A 142 -0.48 -8.36 -12.31
C HIS A 142 -0.77 -9.59 -13.20
N LEU A 143 -1.73 -9.51 -14.14
CA LEU A 143 -2.21 -10.62 -14.96
C LEU A 143 -1.36 -10.79 -16.23
N LYS A 144 -0.05 -11.02 -16.04
CA LYS A 144 0.96 -10.99 -17.13
C LYS A 144 0.78 -12.06 -18.21
N SER A 145 -0.09 -13.04 -17.99
CA SER A 145 -0.41 -14.15 -18.91
C SER A 145 -1.76 -13.99 -19.61
N LEU A 146 -2.46 -12.86 -19.46
CA LEU A 146 -3.85 -12.72 -19.92
C LEU A 146 -3.95 -12.64 -21.47
N GLU A 147 -4.67 -13.60 -22.05
CA GLU A 147 -4.91 -13.77 -23.49
C GLU A 147 -6.37 -13.42 -23.86
N VAL A 148 -7.32 -13.59 -22.95
CA VAL A 148 -8.77 -13.41 -23.17
C VAL A 148 -9.40 -12.62 -22.01
N LEU A 149 -10.10 -11.53 -22.35
CA LEU A 149 -10.87 -10.69 -21.43
C LEU A 149 -12.24 -10.37 -22.03
N THR A 150 -13.33 -10.77 -21.37
CA THR A 150 -14.70 -10.49 -21.87
C THR A 150 -15.53 -9.76 -20.80
N LEU A 151 -16.12 -8.64 -21.20
CA LEU A 151 -16.75 -7.62 -20.35
C LEU A 151 -18.10 -7.14 -20.93
N ASN A 152 -18.73 -7.93 -21.81
CA ASN A 152 -19.95 -7.53 -22.50
C ASN A 152 -21.13 -7.32 -21.52
N ASN A 153 -22.14 -6.53 -21.92
CA ASN A 153 -23.35 -6.30 -21.12
C ASN A 153 -23.02 -5.89 -19.67
N ASN A 154 -22.36 -4.73 -19.53
CA ASN A 154 -21.93 -4.13 -18.28
C ASN A 154 -22.19 -2.60 -18.33
N ASN A 155 -21.84 -1.86 -17.28
CA ASN A 155 -22.15 -0.44 -17.13
C ASN A 155 -20.89 0.44 -17.26
N LEU A 156 -19.86 -0.02 -17.99
CA LEU A 156 -18.58 0.68 -18.12
C LEU A 156 -18.74 1.94 -18.97
N THR A 157 -18.40 3.10 -18.42
CA THR A 157 -18.36 4.37 -19.16
C THR A 157 -17.01 4.61 -19.83
N TYR A 158 -15.94 4.02 -19.32
CA TYR A 158 -14.61 3.96 -19.96
C TYR A 158 -13.86 2.73 -19.43
N LEU A 159 -12.79 2.32 -20.13
CA LEU A 159 -11.84 1.33 -19.64
C LEU A 159 -10.42 1.80 -19.98
N SER A 160 -9.54 1.76 -18.98
CA SER A 160 -8.11 2.07 -19.11
C SER A 160 -7.33 0.77 -18.91
N LEU A 161 -6.42 0.46 -19.83
CA LEU A 161 -5.51 -0.69 -19.79
C LEU A 161 -4.11 -0.21 -20.19
N GLU A 162 -3.07 -0.72 -19.53
CA GLU A 162 -1.69 -0.48 -19.97
C GLU A 162 -1.43 -1.18 -21.31
N ALA A 163 -0.69 -0.52 -22.21
CA ALA A 163 -0.39 -1.05 -23.55
C ALA A 163 0.30 -2.43 -23.51
N ALA A 164 1.12 -2.69 -22.48
CA ALA A 164 1.77 -3.98 -22.25
C ALA A 164 0.77 -5.12 -21.94
N SER A 165 -0.38 -4.80 -21.34
CA SER A 165 -1.47 -5.75 -21.11
C SER A 165 -2.32 -5.97 -22.37
N VAL A 166 -2.57 -4.91 -23.14
CA VAL A 166 -3.32 -5.01 -24.41
C VAL A 166 -2.56 -5.83 -25.45
N ALA A 167 -1.24 -5.67 -25.53
CA ALA A 167 -0.36 -6.38 -26.48
C ALA A 167 -0.29 -7.92 -26.30
N ARG A 168 -0.95 -8.49 -25.29
CA ARG A 168 -1.06 -9.95 -25.06
C ARG A 168 -2.47 -10.50 -25.26
N LEU A 169 -3.49 -9.64 -25.40
CA LEU A 169 -4.88 -10.06 -25.56
C LEU A 169 -5.16 -10.51 -27.00
N HIS A 170 -5.41 -11.80 -27.19
CA HIS A 170 -5.99 -12.37 -28.41
C HIS A 170 -7.50 -12.13 -28.51
N THR A 171 -8.19 -11.86 -27.39
CA THR A 171 -9.61 -11.51 -27.40
C THR A 171 -9.93 -10.53 -26.28
N LEU A 172 -10.35 -9.33 -26.66
CA LEU A 172 -11.06 -8.39 -25.80
C LEU A 172 -12.50 -8.28 -26.33
N ARG A 173 -13.51 -8.28 -25.46
CA ARG A 173 -14.92 -8.02 -25.84
C ARG A 173 -15.58 -7.04 -24.87
N LEU A 174 -16.21 -6.00 -25.43
CA LEU A 174 -16.76 -4.84 -24.72
C LEU A 174 -18.11 -4.37 -25.35
N THR A 175 -18.90 -5.28 -25.92
CA THR A 175 -20.24 -4.96 -26.43
C THR A 175 -21.16 -4.54 -25.28
N ASP A 176 -22.24 -3.82 -25.61
CA ASP A 176 -23.34 -3.55 -24.67
C ASP A 176 -22.88 -2.89 -23.36
N ASN A 177 -21.97 -1.92 -23.49
CA ASN A 177 -21.51 -1.03 -22.42
C ASN A 177 -21.76 0.44 -22.83
N PRO A 178 -22.19 1.32 -21.92
CA PRO A 178 -22.50 2.72 -22.22
C PRO A 178 -21.25 3.59 -22.30
N LEU A 179 -20.32 3.22 -23.18
CA LEU A 179 -19.02 3.86 -23.32
C LEU A 179 -19.15 5.33 -23.76
N VAL A 180 -18.52 6.21 -22.99
CA VAL A 180 -18.28 7.61 -23.33
C VAL A 180 -16.96 7.65 -24.07
N CYS A 181 -17.02 7.75 -25.40
CA CYS A 181 -15.86 7.80 -26.28
C CYS A 181 -15.26 9.21 -26.26
N ASP A 182 -14.60 9.51 -25.16
CA ASP A 182 -13.76 10.68 -24.94
C ASP A 182 -12.29 10.27 -24.76
N CYS A 183 -11.44 11.25 -24.43
CA CYS A 183 -9.99 11.08 -24.30
C CYS A 183 -9.56 9.97 -23.34
N ARG A 184 -10.41 9.56 -22.38
CA ARG A 184 -10.13 8.45 -21.46
C ARG A 184 -10.10 7.09 -22.15
N VAL A 185 -10.80 6.93 -23.28
CA VAL A 185 -10.82 5.68 -24.06
C VAL A 185 -9.81 5.72 -25.23
N ALA A 186 -9.25 6.89 -25.57
CA ALA A 186 -8.33 7.06 -26.71
C ALA A 186 -7.10 6.14 -26.66
N ARG A 187 -6.51 5.94 -25.48
CA ARG A 187 -5.40 4.97 -25.29
C ARG A 187 -5.83 3.53 -25.58
N LEU A 188 -7.05 3.14 -25.20
CA LEU A 188 -7.57 1.81 -25.47
C LEU A 188 -7.90 1.64 -26.96
N ALA A 189 -8.55 2.63 -27.59
CA ALA A 189 -8.85 2.64 -29.02
C ALA A 189 -7.58 2.47 -29.87
N ALA A 190 -6.55 3.29 -29.61
CA ALA A 190 -5.26 3.20 -30.28
C ALA A 190 -4.54 1.86 -30.04
N SER A 191 -4.51 1.37 -28.79
CA SER A 191 -3.85 0.10 -28.45
C SER A 191 -4.54 -1.11 -29.07
N VAL A 192 -5.87 -1.13 -29.07
CA VAL A 192 -6.69 -2.19 -29.70
C VAL A 192 -6.52 -2.18 -31.23
N ARG A 193 -6.49 -1.00 -31.86
CA ARG A 193 -6.24 -0.84 -33.30
C ARG A 193 -4.85 -1.36 -33.67
N ALA A 194 -3.83 -0.97 -32.92
CA ALA A 194 -2.45 -1.41 -33.14
C ALA A 194 -2.24 -2.92 -32.88
N ALA A 195 -3.01 -3.52 -31.95
CA ALA A 195 -2.95 -4.95 -31.63
C ALA A 195 -3.88 -5.84 -32.50
N GLY A 196 -4.72 -5.26 -33.36
CA GLY A 196 -5.55 -6.02 -34.31
C GLY A 196 -6.60 -6.94 -33.65
N ILE A 197 -7.12 -6.58 -32.48
CA ILE A 197 -7.94 -7.50 -31.66
C ILE A 197 -9.35 -7.68 -32.25
N LEU A 198 -9.51 -8.75 -33.03
CA LEU A 198 -10.76 -9.17 -33.70
C LEU A 198 -11.82 -9.65 -32.68
N GLY A 199 -12.52 -8.70 -32.05
CA GLY A 199 -13.66 -9.03 -31.18
C GLY A 199 -14.22 -7.92 -30.29
N VAL A 200 -13.61 -6.73 -30.25
CA VAL A 200 -13.94 -5.72 -29.22
C VAL A 200 -15.41 -5.30 -29.24
N GLY A 201 -15.99 -5.04 -30.42
CA GLY A 201 -17.44 -4.85 -30.59
C GLY A 201 -18.08 -3.63 -29.89
N ALA A 202 -17.30 -2.88 -29.11
CA ALA A 202 -17.69 -1.71 -28.35
C ALA A 202 -18.20 -0.59 -29.26
N ARG A 203 -19.45 -0.15 -29.04
CA ARG A 203 -20.01 1.05 -29.67
C ARG A 203 -20.12 2.19 -28.67
N CYS A 204 -19.83 3.39 -29.15
CA CYS A 204 -19.90 4.61 -28.35
C CYS A 204 -21.37 5.01 -28.09
N GLN A 205 -21.69 5.38 -26.86
CA GLN A 205 -23.04 5.85 -26.48
C GLN A 205 -23.09 7.38 -26.26
N ALA A 206 -21.95 7.98 -25.91
CA ALA A 206 -21.73 9.42 -25.85
C ALA A 206 -20.29 9.76 -26.30
N PRO A 207 -19.96 11.01 -26.69
CA PRO A 207 -20.88 12.12 -26.95
C PRO A 207 -21.85 11.83 -28.10
N VAL A 208 -22.91 12.65 -28.24
CA VAL A 208 -23.99 12.41 -29.22
C VAL A 208 -23.46 12.35 -30.66
N THR A 209 -22.40 13.09 -30.96
CA THR A 209 -21.71 13.11 -32.27
C THR A 209 -21.07 11.78 -32.67
N LEU A 210 -20.61 10.97 -31.70
CA LEU A 210 -19.96 9.68 -31.94
C LEU A 210 -20.90 8.49 -31.66
N ARG A 211 -22.17 8.75 -31.33
CA ARG A 211 -23.11 7.73 -30.85
C ARG A 211 -23.39 6.67 -31.93
N GLY A 212 -22.98 5.43 -31.66
CA GLY A 212 -23.11 4.28 -32.55
C GLY A 212 -21.81 3.87 -33.26
N ALA A 213 -20.80 4.74 -33.31
CA ALA A 213 -19.50 4.44 -33.90
C ALA A 213 -18.76 3.32 -33.14
N LEU A 214 -17.95 2.52 -33.84
CA LEU A 214 -17.21 1.41 -33.26
C LEU A 214 -15.86 1.89 -32.72
N LEU A 215 -15.46 1.44 -31.52
CA LEU A 215 -14.24 1.91 -30.86
C LEU A 215 -12.95 1.60 -31.65
N THR A 216 -12.97 0.56 -32.49
CA THR A 216 -11.86 0.19 -33.39
C THR A 216 -11.74 1.09 -34.62
N GLU A 217 -12.76 1.89 -34.95
CA GLU A 217 -12.84 2.72 -36.16
C GLU A 217 -12.48 4.20 -35.89
N LEU A 218 -12.71 4.71 -34.67
CA LEU A 218 -12.49 6.11 -34.30
C LEU A 218 -11.03 6.50 -34.09
N ASP A 219 -10.54 7.57 -34.73
CA ASP A 219 -9.17 8.00 -34.53
C ASP A 219 -8.92 8.58 -33.13
N ALA A 220 -7.70 8.45 -32.61
CA ALA A 220 -7.35 8.92 -31.28
C ALA A 220 -7.55 10.44 -31.12
N HIS A 221 -7.49 11.19 -32.23
CA HIS A 221 -7.70 12.63 -32.29
C HIS A 221 -9.19 13.04 -32.30
N GLU A 222 -10.12 12.13 -32.56
CA GLU A 222 -11.57 12.39 -32.54
C GLU A 222 -12.17 12.29 -31.12
N LEU A 223 -11.41 11.68 -30.20
CA LEU A 223 -11.84 11.33 -28.85
C LEU A 223 -11.50 12.45 -27.85
N ILE A 224 -12.26 13.55 -27.90
CA ILE A 224 -11.98 14.79 -27.15
C ILE A 224 -12.79 14.86 -25.84
N CYS A 225 -12.14 15.33 -24.76
CA CYS A 225 -12.77 15.60 -23.46
C CYS A 225 -13.05 17.10 -23.26
N ASN A 226 -14.31 17.48 -23.03
CA ASN A 226 -14.68 18.86 -22.68
C ASN A 226 -15.02 18.96 -21.18
N GLY A 227 -14.10 19.51 -20.38
CA GLY A 227 -14.30 19.81 -18.96
C GLY A 227 -13.22 19.23 -18.03
N PRO A 228 -13.21 19.62 -16.73
CA PRO A 228 -12.17 19.21 -15.79
C PRO A 228 -12.32 17.73 -15.39
N THR A 229 -11.42 16.87 -15.87
CA THR A 229 -11.37 15.43 -15.56
C THR A 229 -10.78 15.13 -14.17
N THR A 230 -11.14 15.94 -13.16
CA THR A 230 -10.82 15.73 -11.74
C THR A 230 -12.02 15.22 -10.93
N ALA A 231 -13.20 15.13 -11.54
CA ALA A 231 -14.20 14.14 -11.16
C ALA A 231 -13.86 12.78 -11.81
N VAL A 232 -14.25 11.67 -11.15
CA VAL A 232 -14.10 10.29 -11.65
C VAL A 232 -12.65 9.72 -11.67
N THR A 233 -11.93 9.86 -10.56
CA THR A 233 -10.88 8.88 -10.14
C THR A 233 -11.14 8.31 -8.73
N LEU A 234 -12.40 8.42 -8.28
CA LEU A 234 -12.90 8.01 -6.96
C LEU A 234 -14.01 6.94 -7.07
N GLU A 235 -14.06 6.20 -8.19
CA GLU A 235 -15.13 5.23 -8.48
C GLU A 235 -14.66 3.78 -8.45
N CYS A 236 -13.40 3.49 -8.81
CA CYS A 236 -12.89 2.12 -8.93
C CYS A 236 -12.19 1.62 -7.65
N SER A 237 -12.00 2.51 -6.68
CA SER A 237 -11.70 2.13 -5.30
C SER A 237 -12.92 1.40 -4.72
N ALA A 238 -12.86 0.06 -4.63
CA ALA A 238 -13.79 -0.74 -3.83
C ALA A 238 -13.55 -0.56 -2.32
N GLU A 239 -13.60 0.70 -1.87
CA GLU A 239 -13.95 1.07 -0.52
C GLU A 239 -15.44 1.43 -0.58
N PRO A 240 -16.29 0.96 0.34
CA PRO A 240 -17.72 1.26 0.27
C PRO A 240 -17.94 2.77 0.21
N ARG A 241 -18.57 3.24 -0.87
CA ARG A 241 -19.21 4.55 -0.90
C ARG A 241 -20.32 4.56 0.14
N CYS A 242 -20.74 5.75 0.57
CA CYS A 242 -21.90 5.86 1.46
C CYS A 242 -23.08 5.10 0.82
N PRO A 243 -23.72 4.14 1.53
CA PRO A 243 -24.80 3.36 0.93
C PRO A 243 -25.90 4.28 0.41
N PRO A 244 -26.52 4.04 -0.76
CA PRO A 244 -27.53 4.93 -1.35
C PRO A 244 -28.69 5.37 -0.45
N PRO A 245 -29.21 4.58 0.52
CA PRO A 245 -30.22 5.06 1.46
C PRO A 245 -29.65 5.90 2.62
N CYS A 246 -28.33 5.85 2.87
CA CYS A 246 -27.67 6.47 4.01
C CYS A 246 -27.04 7.83 3.67
N ARG A 247 -26.68 8.59 4.70
CA ARG A 247 -25.89 9.84 4.61
C ARG A 247 -24.60 9.66 5.41
N CYS A 248 -23.48 10.12 4.87
CA CYS A 248 -22.17 9.99 5.52
C CYS A 248 -21.47 11.34 5.56
N SER A 249 -20.79 11.65 6.68
CA SER A 249 -20.19 12.95 6.94
C SER A 249 -18.64 12.88 7.02
N PRO A 250 -17.92 14.01 6.90
CA PRO A 250 -16.45 14.03 6.88
C PRO A 250 -15.78 13.51 8.17
N ASP A 251 -16.47 13.63 9.31
CA ASP A 251 -16.10 13.08 10.63
C ASP A 251 -16.22 11.55 10.73
N GLY A 252 -16.85 10.89 9.76
CA GLY A 252 -17.01 9.44 9.69
C GLY A 252 -18.33 8.90 10.24
N THR A 253 -19.31 9.74 10.59
CA THR A 253 -20.66 9.26 10.92
C THR A 253 -21.34 8.68 9.68
N VAL A 254 -21.99 7.53 9.83
CA VAL A 254 -22.80 6.84 8.81
C VAL A 254 -24.25 6.76 9.33
N ASP A 255 -25.14 7.55 8.75
CA ASP A 255 -26.54 7.73 9.17
C ASP A 255 -27.49 7.05 8.18
N CYS A 256 -28.01 5.88 8.57
CA CYS A 256 -28.88 5.01 7.80
C CYS A 256 -30.29 4.89 8.41
N ARG A 257 -30.69 5.84 9.27
CA ARG A 257 -31.88 5.74 10.12
C ARG A 257 -33.17 5.95 9.34
N GLU A 258 -34.24 5.23 9.69
CA GLU A 258 -35.56 5.38 9.05
C GLU A 258 -35.47 5.13 7.53
N LYS A 259 -34.91 3.99 7.13
CA LYS A 259 -34.68 3.60 5.71
C LYS A 259 -35.27 2.24 5.32
N LEU A 260 -36.02 1.60 6.21
CA LEU A 260 -36.70 0.32 5.99
C LEU A 260 -35.75 -0.81 5.53
N LEU A 261 -34.48 -0.76 5.94
CA LEU A 261 -33.46 -1.74 5.56
C LEU A 261 -33.76 -3.10 6.19
N SER A 262 -33.90 -4.16 5.40
CA SER A 262 -34.09 -5.55 5.87
C SER A 262 -32.80 -6.25 6.27
N GLU A 263 -31.65 -5.71 5.85
CA GLU A 263 -30.30 -6.27 5.97
C GLU A 263 -29.28 -5.16 6.24
N LEU A 264 -28.05 -5.54 6.63
CA LEU A 264 -26.97 -4.59 6.91
C LEU A 264 -26.36 -4.02 5.61
N PRO A 265 -26.31 -2.69 5.42
CA PRO A 265 -25.70 -2.09 4.24
C PRO A 265 -24.16 -2.11 4.30
N SER A 266 -23.49 -2.02 3.15
CA SER A 266 -22.01 -2.05 3.07
C SER A 266 -21.34 -0.85 3.74
N ILE A 267 -20.78 -1.03 4.94
CA ILE A 267 -20.29 0.09 5.77
C ILE A 267 -18.85 0.51 5.39
N PRO A 268 -18.56 1.81 5.17
CA PRO A 268 -17.20 2.28 4.87
C PRO A 268 -16.20 2.03 6.00
N HIS A 269 -15.01 1.50 5.68
CA HIS A 269 -13.91 1.22 6.63
C HIS A 269 -13.47 2.40 7.52
N ARG A 270 -13.79 3.64 7.11
CA ARG A 270 -13.42 4.88 7.80
C ARG A 270 -14.47 5.33 8.83
N ALA A 271 -15.56 4.58 9.02
CA ALA A 271 -16.65 4.94 9.93
C ALA A 271 -16.21 5.07 11.40
N THR A 272 -16.75 6.08 12.07
CA THR A 272 -16.49 6.43 13.48
C THR A 272 -17.75 6.29 14.34
N GLU A 273 -18.92 6.60 13.79
CA GLU A 273 -20.24 6.31 14.36
C GLU A 273 -21.14 5.69 13.27
N ILE A 274 -21.89 4.65 13.63
CA ILE A 274 -22.84 3.95 12.74
C ILE A 274 -24.22 4.04 13.38
N ARG A 275 -25.20 4.55 12.62
CA ARG A 275 -26.60 4.72 13.05
C ARG A 275 -27.55 4.01 12.10
N LEU A 276 -28.07 2.87 12.52
CA LEU A 276 -28.98 1.99 11.77
C LEU A 276 -30.34 1.86 12.47
N GLU A 277 -30.66 2.71 13.44
CA GLU A 277 -31.92 2.60 14.18
C GLU A 277 -33.17 2.91 13.32
N GLN A 278 -34.31 2.34 13.74
CA GLN A 278 -35.59 2.44 13.03
C GLN A 278 -35.53 1.87 11.60
N ASN A 279 -35.10 0.60 11.50
CA ASN A 279 -35.05 -0.16 10.26
C ASN A 279 -35.72 -1.54 10.47
N GLU A 280 -35.60 -2.42 9.47
CA GLU A 280 -36.30 -3.70 9.42
C GLU A 280 -35.33 -4.91 9.50
N ILE A 281 -34.11 -4.69 9.99
CA ILE A 281 -33.01 -5.65 9.96
C ILE A 281 -33.35 -6.86 10.83
N THR A 282 -33.21 -8.07 10.29
CA THR A 282 -33.65 -9.31 10.96
C THR A 282 -32.53 -10.15 11.58
N GLU A 283 -31.30 -10.01 11.12
CA GLU A 283 -30.11 -10.70 11.67
C GLU A 283 -28.80 -9.93 11.45
N VAL A 284 -27.77 -10.27 12.23
CA VAL A 284 -26.40 -9.74 12.13
C VAL A 284 -25.43 -10.90 11.81
N GLY A 285 -24.86 -10.88 10.62
CA GLY A 285 -24.00 -11.95 10.09
C GLY A 285 -22.61 -12.08 10.73
N ALA A 286 -21.90 -13.14 10.36
CA ALA A 286 -20.52 -13.38 10.79
C ALA A 286 -19.57 -12.27 10.33
N GLY A 287 -18.65 -11.86 11.19
CA GLY A 287 -17.68 -10.80 10.93
C GLY A 287 -18.25 -9.43 10.52
N ALA A 288 -19.56 -9.17 10.68
CA ALA A 288 -20.28 -8.05 10.06
C ALA A 288 -19.64 -6.65 10.25
N PHE A 289 -19.00 -6.41 11.40
CA PHE A 289 -18.31 -5.14 11.70
C PHE A 289 -16.78 -5.26 11.76
N SER A 290 -16.19 -6.42 11.45
CA SER A 290 -14.74 -6.66 11.47
C SER A 290 -13.94 -5.68 10.58
N ALA A 291 -14.61 -5.13 9.56
CA ALA A 291 -14.12 -4.13 8.62
C ALA A 291 -13.90 -2.73 9.22
N VAL A 292 -14.59 -2.36 10.32
CA VAL A 292 -14.70 -0.97 10.81
C VAL A 292 -14.02 -0.75 12.18
N LYS A 293 -12.79 -1.23 12.32
CA LYS A 293 -12.00 -1.26 13.59
C LYS A 293 -11.77 0.09 14.30
N ARG A 294 -12.23 1.22 13.74
CA ARG A 294 -12.16 2.57 14.32
C ARG A 294 -13.49 3.08 14.88
N VAL A 295 -14.58 2.31 14.74
CA VAL A 295 -15.90 2.73 15.20
C VAL A 295 -15.96 2.85 16.72
N ALA A 296 -16.46 4.00 17.20
CA ALA A 296 -16.64 4.32 18.61
C ALA A 296 -18.09 4.10 19.07
N ARG A 297 -19.09 4.17 18.16
CA ARG A 297 -20.50 3.87 18.44
C ARG A 297 -21.19 3.11 17.31
N ILE A 298 -21.99 2.10 17.67
CA ILE A 298 -22.93 1.40 16.79
C ILE A 298 -24.33 1.48 17.40
N ASP A 299 -25.31 1.98 16.63
CA ASP A 299 -26.72 1.96 16.98
C ASP A 299 -27.52 1.10 15.99
N LEU A 300 -28.24 0.12 16.53
CA LEU A 300 -29.06 -0.88 15.83
C LEU A 300 -30.45 -0.98 16.49
N SER A 301 -30.88 0.06 17.22
CA SER A 301 -32.13 0.02 17.97
C SER A 301 -33.38 0.06 17.09
N ASN A 302 -34.53 -0.37 17.64
CA ASN A 302 -35.83 -0.35 16.96
C ASN A 302 -35.76 -1.04 15.57
N ASN A 303 -35.37 -2.31 15.57
CA ASN A 303 -35.21 -3.17 14.40
C ASN A 303 -35.92 -4.52 14.65
N LYS A 304 -35.77 -5.51 13.76
CA LYS A 304 -36.37 -6.84 13.89
C LYS A 304 -35.33 -7.93 14.21
N ILE A 305 -34.15 -7.56 14.75
CA ILE A 305 -33.00 -8.46 14.90
C ILE A 305 -33.36 -9.61 15.85
N SER A 306 -33.24 -10.83 15.35
CA SER A 306 -33.59 -12.07 16.08
C SER A 306 -32.42 -13.04 16.21
N LYS A 307 -31.41 -12.94 15.33
CA LYS A 307 -30.16 -13.71 15.36
C LYS A 307 -28.95 -12.79 15.25
N MET A 308 -27.84 -13.20 15.86
CA MET A 308 -26.53 -12.56 15.71
C MET A 308 -25.45 -13.64 15.66
N ALA A 309 -24.41 -13.45 14.86
CA ALA A 309 -23.22 -14.32 14.85
C ALA A 309 -22.25 -13.96 15.98
N ALA A 310 -21.59 -14.96 16.57
CA ALA A 310 -20.71 -14.80 17.74
C ALA A 310 -19.49 -13.89 17.52
N ASP A 311 -19.08 -13.69 16.27
CA ASP A 311 -17.91 -12.91 15.86
C ASP A 311 -18.29 -11.54 15.21
N ALA A 312 -19.57 -11.18 15.19
CA ALA A 312 -20.07 -9.98 14.50
C ALA A 312 -19.35 -8.68 14.87
N PHE A 313 -18.97 -8.53 16.15
CA PHE A 313 -18.28 -7.35 16.70
C PHE A 313 -16.77 -7.58 16.96
N ASN A 314 -16.18 -8.66 16.43
CA ASN A 314 -14.80 -9.04 16.72
C ASN A 314 -13.78 -8.00 16.23
N GLY A 315 -12.78 -7.70 17.06
CA GLY A 315 -11.72 -6.74 16.76
C GLY A 315 -12.09 -5.26 16.92
N LEU A 316 -13.28 -4.93 17.43
CA LEU A 316 -13.73 -3.56 17.67
C LEU A 316 -13.24 -2.98 19.02
N THR A 317 -11.93 -3.01 19.26
CA THR A 317 -11.31 -2.59 20.55
C THR A 317 -11.52 -1.11 20.90
N HIS A 318 -11.96 -0.29 19.96
CA HIS A 318 -12.29 1.13 20.15
C HIS A 318 -13.78 1.42 20.39
N LEU A 319 -14.65 0.41 20.34
CA LEU A 319 -16.10 0.60 20.51
C LEU A 319 -16.42 1.00 21.96
N THR A 320 -17.13 2.13 22.13
CA THR A 320 -17.51 2.69 23.44
C THR A 320 -19.01 2.61 23.73
N SER A 321 -19.84 2.50 22.69
CA SER A 321 -21.30 2.53 22.79
C SER A 321 -21.91 1.54 21.80
N LEU A 322 -22.68 0.56 22.31
CA LEU A 322 -23.40 -0.42 21.51
C LEU A 322 -24.88 -0.44 21.92
N VAL A 323 -25.76 -0.14 20.97
CA VAL A 323 -27.18 0.07 21.21
C VAL A 323 -28.01 -0.89 20.37
N LEU A 324 -28.74 -1.79 21.03
CA LEU A 324 -29.47 -2.93 20.45
C LEU A 324 -30.93 -3.01 20.97
N TYR A 325 -31.42 -1.98 21.67
CA TYR A 325 -32.74 -2.02 22.29
C TYR A 325 -33.89 -2.02 21.26
N GLY A 326 -35.07 -2.54 21.62
CA GLY A 326 -36.22 -2.54 20.71
C GLY A 326 -36.02 -3.51 19.55
N ASN A 327 -35.60 -4.74 19.84
CA ASN A 327 -35.34 -5.81 18.87
C ASN A 327 -36.04 -7.11 19.32
N LYS A 328 -35.76 -8.23 18.65
CA LYS A 328 -36.34 -9.56 18.91
C LYS A 328 -35.30 -10.59 19.35
N ILE A 329 -34.21 -10.13 19.96
CA ILE A 329 -33.08 -10.99 20.37
C ILE A 329 -33.56 -11.90 21.50
N LYS A 330 -33.38 -13.22 21.34
CA LYS A 330 -33.75 -14.25 22.34
C LYS A 330 -32.56 -14.80 23.09
N ASP A 331 -31.49 -15.05 22.34
CA ASP A 331 -30.27 -15.68 22.81
C ASP A 331 -29.08 -14.81 22.43
N LEU A 332 -28.16 -14.63 23.38
CA LEU A 332 -26.86 -14.00 23.14
C LEU A 332 -25.83 -15.12 22.89
N PRO A 333 -25.14 -15.17 21.73
CA PRO A 333 -24.09 -16.16 21.48
C PRO A 333 -22.96 -16.06 22.50
N SER A 334 -22.28 -17.18 22.80
CA SER A 334 -21.03 -17.14 23.55
C SER A 334 -19.98 -16.34 22.76
N GLY A 335 -19.22 -15.49 23.44
CA GLY A 335 -18.20 -14.64 22.83
C GLY A 335 -18.70 -13.39 22.08
N ILE A 336 -20.01 -13.12 21.99
CA ILE A 336 -20.58 -11.99 21.20
C ILE A 336 -20.00 -10.60 21.55
N PHE A 337 -19.52 -10.41 22.78
CA PHE A 337 -18.89 -9.16 23.25
C PHE A 337 -17.40 -9.31 23.61
N HIS A 338 -16.74 -10.37 23.13
CA HIS A 338 -15.34 -10.67 23.43
C HIS A 338 -14.40 -9.58 22.89
N GLY A 339 -13.42 -9.17 23.71
CA GLY A 339 -12.43 -8.15 23.34
C GLY A 339 -12.96 -6.71 23.27
N LEU A 340 -14.22 -6.44 23.60
CA LEU A 340 -14.82 -5.08 23.62
C LEU A 340 -14.43 -4.30 24.89
N THR A 341 -13.14 -4.26 25.21
CA THR A 341 -12.61 -3.74 26.50
C THR A 341 -12.85 -2.24 26.72
N SER A 342 -13.05 -1.46 25.65
CA SER A 342 -13.36 -0.02 25.72
C SER A 342 -14.85 0.31 25.88
N LEU A 343 -15.74 -0.70 25.89
CA LEU A 343 -17.19 -0.50 25.88
C LEU A 343 -17.67 0.11 27.20
N GLN A 344 -18.36 1.26 27.13
CA GLN A 344 -18.87 2.01 28.29
C GLN A 344 -20.39 1.95 28.41
N LEU A 345 -21.11 1.71 27.31
CA LEU A 345 -22.57 1.65 27.26
C LEU A 345 -23.04 0.47 26.40
N LEU A 346 -23.92 -0.35 26.97
CA LEU A 346 -24.57 -1.49 26.30
C LEU A 346 -26.09 -1.49 26.60
N LEU A 347 -26.90 -1.26 25.57
CA LEU A 347 -28.36 -1.22 25.68
C LEU A 347 -29.01 -2.43 24.97
N LEU A 348 -29.57 -3.35 25.73
CA LEU A 348 -30.25 -4.58 25.29
C LEU A 348 -31.73 -4.63 25.73
N ASN A 349 -32.30 -3.50 26.17
CA ASN A 349 -33.67 -3.46 26.69
C ASN A 349 -34.75 -3.63 25.61
N SER A 350 -35.98 -3.92 26.03
CA SER A 350 -37.13 -4.15 25.13
C SER A 350 -36.78 -5.15 24.01
N ASN A 351 -36.43 -6.35 24.45
CA ASN A 351 -36.04 -7.49 23.62
C ASN A 351 -36.71 -8.78 24.17
N GLU A 352 -36.49 -9.92 23.52
CA GLU A 352 -37.09 -11.20 23.91
C GLU A 352 -36.14 -12.07 24.79
N ILE A 353 -35.04 -11.53 25.33
CA ILE A 353 -33.94 -12.30 25.93
C ILE A 353 -34.42 -13.10 27.14
N SER A 354 -34.32 -14.43 27.08
CA SER A 354 -34.74 -15.33 28.16
C SER A 354 -33.61 -15.79 29.08
N CYS A 355 -32.38 -15.85 28.56
CA CYS A 355 -31.19 -16.31 29.27
C CYS A 355 -29.98 -15.42 28.94
N VAL A 356 -29.08 -15.28 29.92
CA VAL A 356 -27.75 -14.68 29.77
C VAL A 356 -26.73 -15.65 30.39
N ARG A 357 -25.65 -15.98 29.67
CA ARG A 357 -24.60 -16.89 30.16
C ARG A 357 -23.67 -16.15 31.11
N LYS A 358 -23.00 -16.88 32.01
CA LYS A 358 -22.09 -16.28 33.00
C LYS A 358 -20.95 -15.49 32.35
N ASP A 359 -20.45 -15.96 31.22
CA ASP A 359 -19.30 -15.42 30.49
C ASP A 359 -19.64 -14.26 29.55
N THR A 360 -20.93 -13.97 29.29
CA THR A 360 -21.39 -13.00 28.28
C THR A 360 -20.76 -11.61 28.42
N PHE A 361 -20.41 -11.18 29.64
CA PHE A 361 -19.85 -9.86 29.92
C PHE A 361 -18.39 -9.89 30.44
N ARG A 362 -17.67 -11.00 30.24
CA ARG A 362 -16.35 -11.26 30.86
C ARG A 362 -15.30 -10.17 30.65
N ASP A 363 -15.31 -9.51 29.49
CA ASP A 363 -14.27 -8.54 29.09
C ASP A 363 -14.69 -7.08 29.27
N LEU A 364 -15.94 -6.82 29.68
CA LEU A 364 -16.57 -5.49 29.67
C LEU A 364 -16.22 -4.65 30.92
N GLN A 365 -14.93 -4.57 31.24
CA GLN A 365 -14.41 -3.93 32.46
C GLN A 365 -14.70 -2.42 32.49
N SER A 366 -14.71 -1.76 31.33
CA SER A 366 -14.99 -0.31 31.19
C SER A 366 -16.48 0.06 31.23
N LEU A 367 -17.38 -0.92 31.35
CA LEU A 367 -18.82 -0.74 31.16
C LEU A 367 -19.46 0.03 32.32
N LYS A 368 -19.98 1.22 32.04
CA LYS A 368 -20.64 2.12 33.01
C LYS A 368 -22.15 1.90 33.05
N LEU A 369 -22.77 1.60 31.91
CA LEU A 369 -24.21 1.38 31.81
C LEU A 369 -24.53 0.09 31.06
N LEU A 370 -25.25 -0.81 31.72
CA LEU A 370 -25.86 -2.00 31.14
C LEU A 370 -27.38 -1.92 31.31
N SER A 371 -28.13 -2.15 30.22
CA SER A 371 -29.60 -2.17 30.25
C SER A 371 -30.14 -3.48 29.70
N LEU A 372 -30.70 -4.31 30.59
CA LEU A 372 -31.43 -5.55 30.28
C LEU A 372 -32.93 -5.40 30.61
N TYR A 373 -33.41 -4.16 30.79
CA TYR A 373 -34.80 -3.83 31.12
C TYR A 373 -35.79 -4.39 30.08
N ASP A 374 -37.01 -4.74 30.48
CA ASP A 374 -38.09 -5.13 29.54
C ASP A 374 -37.67 -6.32 28.65
N ASN A 375 -37.40 -7.46 29.28
CA ASN A 375 -36.94 -8.72 28.68
C ASN A 375 -37.59 -9.94 29.39
N ASN A 376 -37.28 -11.16 28.94
CA ASN A 376 -37.86 -12.41 29.45
C ASN A 376 -37.01 -13.13 30.52
N ILE A 377 -36.01 -12.46 31.11
CA ILE A 377 -35.02 -13.11 31.99
C ILE A 377 -35.67 -13.59 33.31
N ARG A 378 -35.63 -14.90 33.55
CA ARG A 378 -36.18 -15.50 34.78
C ARG A 378 -35.17 -15.61 35.92
N SER A 379 -33.92 -15.94 35.62
CA SER A 379 -32.82 -15.95 36.59
C SER A 379 -31.50 -15.65 35.87
N LEU A 380 -30.46 -15.34 36.65
CA LEU A 380 -29.12 -15.03 36.13
C LEU A 380 -28.07 -15.89 36.85
N PRO A 381 -27.11 -16.52 36.14
CA PRO A 381 -26.06 -17.33 36.75
C PRO A 381 -25.20 -16.54 37.75
N ASN A 382 -24.79 -17.20 38.85
CA ASN A 382 -23.99 -16.54 39.89
C ASN A 382 -22.63 -16.06 39.34
N GLY A 383 -22.44 -14.75 39.38
CA GLY A 383 -21.23 -14.07 38.91
C GLY A 383 -21.25 -13.61 37.45
N THR A 384 -22.44 -13.50 36.85
CA THR A 384 -22.63 -12.88 35.51
C THR A 384 -22.17 -11.41 35.46
N PHE A 385 -22.03 -10.75 36.60
CA PHE A 385 -21.58 -9.35 36.73
C PHE A 385 -20.22 -9.19 37.42
N ASP A 386 -19.45 -10.27 37.63
CA ASP A 386 -18.16 -10.24 38.36
C ASP A 386 -17.11 -9.36 37.66
N SER A 387 -17.09 -9.34 36.32
CA SER A 387 -16.16 -8.54 35.51
C SER A 387 -16.53 -7.06 35.37
N LEU A 388 -17.74 -6.65 35.77
CA LEU A 388 -18.28 -5.30 35.53
C LEU A 388 -17.77 -4.29 36.57
N THR A 389 -16.46 -4.13 36.68
CA THR A 389 -15.81 -3.32 37.73
C THR A 389 -16.07 -1.81 37.59
N GLY A 390 -16.36 -1.32 36.38
CA GLY A 390 -16.68 0.09 36.10
C GLY A 390 -18.16 0.47 36.19
N ILE A 391 -19.06 -0.43 36.60
CA ILE A 391 -20.52 -0.26 36.45
C ILE A 391 -21.11 0.82 37.38
N GLN A 392 -21.95 1.68 36.80
CA GLN A 392 -22.61 2.82 37.46
C GLN A 392 -24.14 2.72 37.42
N THR A 393 -24.69 2.10 36.37
CA THR A 393 -26.13 1.94 36.13
C THR A 393 -26.42 0.55 35.53
N LEU A 394 -27.40 -0.18 36.09
CA LEU A 394 -27.67 -1.58 35.75
C LEU A 394 -29.18 -1.84 35.67
N HIS A 395 -29.83 -1.42 34.58
CA HIS A 395 -31.29 -1.53 34.45
C HIS A 395 -31.73 -3.00 34.28
N LEU A 396 -32.47 -3.53 35.27
CA LEU A 396 -32.98 -4.91 35.30
C LEU A 396 -34.52 -4.98 35.41
N GLY A 397 -35.20 -3.83 35.58
CA GLY A 397 -36.67 -3.76 35.69
C GLY A 397 -37.44 -4.41 34.52
N ARG A 398 -38.70 -4.78 34.76
CA ARG A 398 -39.53 -5.53 33.80
C ARG A 398 -38.85 -6.81 33.25
N ASN A 399 -38.42 -7.68 34.15
CA ASN A 399 -38.04 -9.06 33.83
C ASN A 399 -38.84 -10.01 34.76
N PRO A 400 -39.25 -11.20 34.29
CA PRO A 400 -40.09 -12.15 35.04
C PRO A 400 -39.30 -12.94 36.10
N PHE A 401 -38.58 -12.23 36.98
CA PHE A 401 -37.60 -12.84 37.89
C PHE A 401 -38.21 -13.84 38.88
N ALA A 402 -37.55 -14.99 38.98
CA ALA A 402 -37.77 -16.03 39.98
C ALA A 402 -36.86 -15.80 41.19
N CYS A 403 -37.42 -15.25 42.26
CA CYS A 403 -36.73 -14.97 43.52
C CYS A 403 -36.70 -16.20 44.45
N ASP A 404 -36.16 -17.30 43.91
CA ASP A 404 -35.76 -18.50 44.65
C ASP A 404 -34.25 -18.46 44.99
N CYS A 405 -33.69 -19.56 45.47
CA CYS A 405 -32.29 -19.63 45.89
C CYS A 405 -31.27 -19.30 44.78
N SER A 406 -31.61 -19.47 43.50
CA SER A 406 -30.72 -19.16 42.37
C SER A 406 -30.39 -17.68 42.26
N LEU A 407 -31.39 -16.81 42.48
CA LEU A 407 -31.25 -15.36 42.36
C LEU A 407 -30.74 -14.68 43.66
N ARG A 408 -30.48 -15.48 44.71
CA ARG A 408 -29.99 -15.01 46.02
C ARG A 408 -28.72 -14.16 45.91
N TRP A 409 -27.79 -14.52 45.02
CA TRP A 409 -26.54 -13.79 44.82
C TRP A 409 -26.77 -12.37 44.30
N LEU A 410 -27.78 -12.16 43.45
CA LEU A 410 -28.09 -10.86 42.85
C LEU A 410 -28.59 -9.88 43.93
N ALA A 411 -29.41 -10.36 44.87
CA ALA A 411 -29.85 -9.56 46.01
C ALA A 411 -28.72 -9.26 47.02
N ALA A 412 -27.62 -10.01 47.02
CA ALA A 412 -26.40 -9.66 47.75
C ALA A 412 -25.56 -8.63 46.97
N TYR A 413 -25.36 -8.85 45.67
CA TYR A 413 -24.63 -7.96 44.76
C TYR A 413 -25.23 -6.54 44.75
N LEU A 414 -26.55 -6.41 44.59
CA LEU A 414 -27.24 -5.10 44.53
C LEU A 414 -27.27 -4.35 45.86
N ARG A 415 -27.13 -5.04 47.01
CA ARG A 415 -26.93 -4.38 48.32
C ARG A 415 -25.49 -3.98 48.57
N ARG A 416 -24.52 -4.66 47.95
CA ARG A 416 -23.08 -4.35 48.04
C ARG A 416 -22.67 -3.24 47.08
N ASN A 417 -23.34 -3.15 45.93
CA ASN A 417 -23.15 -2.15 44.88
C ASN A 417 -24.47 -1.39 44.67
N PRO A 418 -24.70 -0.25 45.37
CA PRO A 418 -25.96 0.49 45.33
C PRO A 418 -26.12 1.25 44.00
N ILE A 419 -26.64 0.54 43.00
CA ILE A 419 -26.78 0.96 41.60
C ILE A 419 -28.27 1.10 41.24
N GLU A 420 -28.63 2.03 40.35
CA GLU A 420 -30.01 2.13 39.84
C GLU A 420 -30.36 0.90 38.99
N THR A 421 -31.47 0.22 39.35
CA THR A 421 -31.91 -1.06 38.75
C THR A 421 -33.18 -0.94 37.90
N SER A 422 -33.73 0.27 37.76
CA SER A 422 -35.11 0.54 37.32
C SER A 422 -36.17 -0.13 38.20
N GLY A 423 -35.85 -0.32 39.49
CA GLY A 423 -36.72 -0.96 40.47
C GLY A 423 -37.07 -2.41 40.15
N ALA A 424 -36.05 -3.24 39.87
CA ALA A 424 -36.20 -4.66 39.54
C ALA A 424 -36.96 -5.45 40.62
N LYS A 425 -37.92 -6.28 40.20
CA LYS A 425 -38.89 -6.96 41.07
C LYS A 425 -38.99 -8.44 40.78
N CYS A 426 -39.30 -9.20 41.83
CA CYS A 426 -39.70 -10.60 41.74
C CYS A 426 -41.10 -10.72 41.13
N GLU A 427 -41.31 -11.67 40.23
CA GLU A 427 -42.64 -12.11 39.81
C GLU A 427 -43.04 -13.41 40.52
N SER A 428 -42.09 -14.34 40.64
CA SER A 428 -42.27 -15.62 41.31
C SER A 428 -41.23 -15.82 42.43
N PRO A 429 -41.44 -16.76 43.38
CA PRO A 429 -42.71 -17.41 43.72
C PRO A 429 -43.73 -16.41 44.32
N LYS A 430 -45.03 -16.74 44.33
CA LYS A 430 -46.13 -15.81 44.70
C LYS A 430 -45.90 -15.00 45.99
N ARG A 431 -45.23 -15.56 47.01
CA ARG A 431 -44.85 -14.89 48.28
C ARG A 431 -43.90 -13.68 48.14
N MET A 432 -43.23 -13.58 46.99
CA MET A 432 -42.25 -12.54 46.65
C MET A 432 -42.78 -11.54 45.63
N ASN A 433 -43.89 -11.83 44.94
CA ASN A 433 -44.37 -11.09 43.79
C ASN A 433 -44.48 -9.56 44.05
N ARG A 434 -44.02 -8.76 43.10
CA ARG A 434 -43.92 -7.29 43.09
C ARG A 434 -42.98 -6.66 44.13
N LYS A 435 -42.33 -7.44 45.01
CA LYS A 435 -41.26 -6.93 45.89
C LYS A 435 -40.00 -6.67 45.06
N ARG A 436 -39.30 -5.58 45.37
CA ARG A 436 -38.02 -5.27 44.72
C ARG A 436 -36.90 -6.20 45.21
N ILE A 437 -35.91 -6.47 44.37
CA ILE A 437 -34.80 -7.38 44.66
C ILE A 437 -33.75 -6.74 45.59
N ASP A 438 -33.50 -5.44 45.42
CA ASP A 438 -32.61 -4.60 46.26
C ASP A 438 -32.99 -4.61 47.75
N ALA A 439 -34.29 -4.60 48.04
CA ALA A 439 -34.88 -4.49 49.38
C ALA A 439 -35.02 -5.83 50.12
N LEU A 440 -34.58 -6.95 49.53
CA LEU A 440 -34.72 -8.29 50.10
C LEU A 440 -33.40 -8.81 50.70
N ARG A 441 -33.51 -9.54 51.81
CA ARG A 441 -32.38 -10.23 52.44
C ARG A 441 -32.20 -11.62 51.83
N GLU A 442 -30.97 -12.13 51.83
CA GLU A 442 -30.63 -13.46 51.30
C GLU A 442 -31.51 -14.58 51.87
N ASP A 443 -31.87 -14.51 53.16
CA ASP A 443 -32.74 -15.49 53.84
C ASP A 443 -34.15 -15.58 53.26
N ASN A 444 -34.59 -14.59 52.46
CA ASN A 444 -35.89 -14.60 51.81
C ASN A 444 -35.89 -15.48 50.54
N PHE A 445 -34.72 -15.77 49.96
CA PHE A 445 -34.53 -16.56 48.75
C PHE A 445 -34.34 -18.04 49.12
N LYS A 446 -35.32 -18.89 48.80
CA LYS A 446 -35.38 -20.29 49.25
C LYS A 446 -35.92 -21.21 48.15
N CYS A 447 -35.26 -22.35 47.95
CA CYS A 447 -35.69 -23.49 47.14
C CYS A 447 -35.99 -24.71 48.06
N LYS A 448 -36.48 -25.82 47.51
CA LYS A 448 -36.40 -27.14 48.15
C LYS A 448 -34.99 -27.74 48.02
N PRO A 449 -34.57 -28.67 48.90
CA PRO A 449 -33.36 -29.47 48.68
C PRO A 449 -33.46 -30.21 47.33
N GLY A 450 -32.46 -30.08 46.48
CA GLY A 450 -32.42 -30.67 45.13
C GLY A 450 -32.92 -29.77 44.00
N GLU A 451 -33.49 -28.59 44.28
CA GLU A 451 -33.87 -27.60 43.25
C GLU A 451 -32.72 -26.61 42.91
N GLU A 452 -31.47 -26.91 43.28
CA GLU A 452 -30.32 -25.99 43.09
C GLU A 452 -29.79 -25.96 41.64
N THR A 453 -30.23 -26.85 40.75
CA THR A 453 -29.88 -26.88 39.32
C THR A 453 -30.79 -25.95 38.50
N THR A 454 -30.56 -24.64 38.58
CA THR A 454 -31.19 -23.67 37.66
C THR A 454 -30.38 -23.53 36.37
N GLU A 455 -30.50 -24.52 35.50
CA GLU A 455 -30.11 -24.46 34.09
C GLU A 455 -31.05 -23.47 33.36
N ALA A 456 -30.66 -22.19 33.32
CA ALA A 456 -31.42 -21.12 32.67
C ALA A 456 -31.18 -21.06 31.15
N CYS A 457 -29.99 -21.49 30.72
CA CYS A 457 -29.69 -21.99 29.38
C CYS A 457 -29.40 -23.49 29.54
N GLY A 458 -29.72 -24.31 28.55
CA GLY A 458 -29.34 -25.74 28.56
C GLY A 458 -27.83 -25.90 28.46
N ASP A 459 -27.21 -26.47 29.50
CA ASP A 459 -25.76 -26.72 29.61
C ASP A 459 -25.46 -28.23 29.76
N GLU A 460 -26.10 -29.07 28.93
CA GLU A 460 -25.40 -30.23 28.39
C GLU A 460 -24.68 -29.78 27.10
N PRO A 461 -23.36 -29.55 27.13
CA PRO A 461 -22.63 -29.32 25.90
C PRO A 461 -22.63 -30.63 25.10
N PRO A 462 -23.14 -30.67 23.86
CA PRO A 462 -23.17 -31.89 23.09
C PRO A 462 -21.74 -32.42 22.93
N CYS A 463 -21.53 -33.69 23.27
CA CYS A 463 -20.31 -34.35 22.84
C CYS A 463 -20.41 -34.52 21.31
N PRO A 464 -19.36 -34.19 20.53
CA PRO A 464 -19.41 -34.41 19.09
C PRO A 464 -19.71 -35.88 18.79
N ASP A 465 -20.65 -36.18 17.88
CA ASP A 465 -21.20 -37.54 17.66
C ASP A 465 -20.15 -38.63 17.39
N ALA A 466 -18.98 -38.23 16.89
CA ALA A 466 -17.84 -39.09 16.59
C ALA A 466 -16.83 -39.23 17.74
N CYS A 467 -17.15 -38.73 18.94
CA CYS A 467 -16.26 -38.64 20.10
C CYS A 467 -16.93 -39.19 21.37
N ALA A 468 -16.11 -39.67 22.30
CA ALA A 468 -16.54 -40.03 23.65
C ALA A 468 -16.08 -38.94 24.65
N CYS A 469 -17.04 -38.33 25.36
CA CYS A 469 -16.76 -37.33 26.39
C CYS A 469 -16.83 -37.97 27.77
N SER A 470 -15.83 -37.70 28.61
CA SER A 470 -15.76 -38.19 29.99
C SER A 470 -15.49 -37.05 30.96
N ARG A 471 -16.20 -37.05 32.10
CA ARG A 471 -16.06 -36.03 33.14
C ARG A 471 -14.75 -36.29 33.90
N ALA A 472 -13.80 -35.37 33.82
CA ALA A 472 -12.57 -35.44 34.60
C ALA A 472 -12.87 -35.23 36.10
N LEU A 473 -12.03 -35.79 36.99
CA LEU A 473 -12.24 -35.71 38.44
C LEU A 473 -12.23 -34.27 39.01
N VAL A 474 -11.80 -33.27 38.24
CA VAL A 474 -11.83 -31.85 38.60
C VAL A 474 -12.39 -31.03 37.43
N ARG A 475 -13.65 -30.57 37.57
CA ARG A 475 -14.33 -29.48 36.83
C ARG A 475 -14.25 -29.39 35.28
N GLY A 476 -13.69 -30.37 34.58
CA GLY A 476 -13.55 -30.35 33.12
C GLY A 476 -13.96 -31.64 32.41
N VAL A 477 -13.95 -31.59 31.08
CA VAL A 477 -14.28 -32.70 30.18
C VAL A 477 -13.02 -33.19 29.47
N ARG A 478 -12.87 -34.50 29.30
CA ARG A 478 -11.92 -35.10 28.35
C ARG A 478 -12.69 -35.62 27.15
N VAL A 479 -12.34 -35.14 25.96
CA VAL A 479 -12.95 -35.52 24.68
C VAL A 479 -12.01 -36.45 23.95
N ALA A 480 -12.46 -37.67 23.64
CA ALA A 480 -11.66 -38.69 22.97
C ALA A 480 -12.32 -39.14 21.66
N CYS A 481 -11.67 -38.88 20.52
CA CYS A 481 -12.14 -39.19 19.17
C CYS A 481 -11.14 -40.09 18.42
N ALA A 482 -10.53 -41.05 19.12
CA ALA A 482 -9.53 -41.95 18.53
C ALA A 482 -10.18 -42.86 17.47
N ARG A 483 -9.57 -42.99 16.28
CA ARG A 483 -10.05 -43.84 15.16
C ARG A 483 -11.45 -43.49 14.62
N ALA A 484 -11.95 -42.30 14.92
CA ALA A 484 -13.22 -41.76 14.45
C ALA A 484 -13.26 -41.42 12.95
N ARG A 485 -12.13 -41.57 12.22
CA ARG A 485 -11.92 -41.21 10.80
C ARG A 485 -12.14 -39.71 10.53
N LEU A 486 -11.89 -38.87 11.53
CA LEU A 486 -12.07 -37.43 11.43
C LEU A 486 -11.02 -36.79 10.52
N ALA A 487 -11.48 -35.90 9.64
CA ALA A 487 -10.66 -35.12 8.69
C ALA A 487 -10.58 -33.62 9.06
N ASP A 488 -11.07 -33.26 10.25
CA ASP A 488 -10.96 -31.95 10.89
C ASP A 488 -11.17 -32.15 12.41
N VAL A 489 -10.72 -31.18 13.20
CA VAL A 489 -11.06 -31.15 14.63
C VAL A 489 -12.53 -30.69 14.80
N PRO A 490 -13.33 -31.32 15.68
CA PRO A 490 -14.70 -30.86 15.97
C PRO A 490 -14.73 -29.41 16.45
N ARG A 491 -15.79 -28.66 16.08
CA ARG A 491 -15.94 -27.22 16.40
C ARG A 491 -16.89 -26.95 17.57
N ASP A 492 -17.63 -27.98 17.92
CA ASP A 492 -18.64 -28.20 18.95
C ASP A 492 -18.05 -28.71 20.27
N LEU A 493 -16.74 -28.53 20.48
CA LEU A 493 -16.05 -28.93 21.71
C LEU A 493 -16.57 -28.13 22.93
N PRO A 494 -16.86 -28.79 24.07
CA PRO A 494 -17.20 -28.12 25.32
C PRO A 494 -16.14 -27.09 25.74
N LEU A 495 -16.53 -25.89 26.18
CA LEU A 495 -15.59 -24.85 26.64
C LEU A 495 -14.70 -25.31 27.80
N THR A 496 -15.19 -26.25 28.62
CA THR A 496 -14.49 -26.89 29.74
C THR A 496 -13.66 -28.11 29.33
N THR A 497 -13.31 -28.25 28.04
CA THR A 497 -12.45 -29.35 27.55
C THR A 497 -11.02 -29.18 28.04
N VAL A 498 -10.59 -30.07 28.93
CA VAL A 498 -9.23 -30.08 29.53
C VAL A 498 -8.26 -30.92 28.71
N ALA A 499 -8.73 -31.96 28.02
CA ALA A 499 -7.90 -32.75 27.11
C ALA A 499 -8.69 -33.19 25.88
N LEU A 500 -8.07 -33.05 24.71
CA LEU A 500 -8.60 -33.51 23.43
C LEU A 500 -7.66 -34.58 22.86
N ILE A 501 -8.19 -35.79 22.69
CA ILE A 501 -7.43 -37.01 22.36
C ILE A 501 -7.95 -37.58 21.05
N MET A 502 -7.24 -37.33 19.94
CA MET A 502 -7.65 -37.70 18.59
C MET A 502 -6.60 -38.53 17.80
N PRO A 503 -5.90 -39.51 18.38
CA PRO A 503 -4.93 -40.31 17.64
C PRO A 503 -5.60 -41.22 16.59
N ASP A 504 -4.82 -41.63 15.59
CA ASP A 504 -5.22 -42.55 14.52
C ASP A 504 -6.43 -42.04 13.68
N ASN A 505 -6.49 -40.75 13.33
CA ASN A 505 -7.44 -40.19 12.35
C ASN A 505 -6.70 -39.70 11.08
N ASN A 506 -7.30 -38.78 10.31
CA ASN A 506 -6.76 -38.31 9.02
C ASN A 506 -6.95 -36.80 8.85
N LEU A 507 -6.48 -36.02 9.82
CA LEU A 507 -6.66 -34.56 9.87
C LEU A 507 -5.95 -33.83 8.71
N GLY A 508 -4.77 -34.31 8.28
CA GLY A 508 -4.02 -33.75 7.15
C GLY A 508 -3.36 -32.38 7.39
N GLN A 509 -4.05 -31.44 8.04
CA GLN A 509 -3.49 -30.16 8.50
C GLN A 509 -4.16 -29.66 9.79
N ILE A 510 -3.50 -28.75 10.51
CA ILE A 510 -4.11 -27.99 11.63
C ILE A 510 -4.27 -26.53 11.19
N LYS A 511 -5.48 -25.97 11.40
CA LYS A 511 -5.92 -24.68 10.85
C LYS A 511 -5.85 -23.54 11.86
N SER A 512 -5.63 -22.31 11.39
CA SER A 512 -5.68 -21.08 12.19
C SER A 512 -7.09 -20.48 12.24
N ASP A 513 -8.07 -21.26 12.71
CA ASP A 513 -9.48 -20.86 12.84
C ASP A 513 -9.87 -20.42 14.28
N GLY A 514 -8.88 -20.23 15.15
CA GLY A 514 -9.08 -19.81 16.54
C GLY A 514 -9.81 -20.83 17.43
N LEU A 515 -9.87 -22.11 17.04
CA LEU A 515 -10.50 -23.16 17.87
C LEU A 515 -9.85 -23.33 19.24
N PHE A 516 -8.52 -23.45 19.31
CA PHE A 516 -7.84 -23.74 20.57
C PHE A 516 -7.84 -22.55 21.55
N GLY A 517 -7.77 -21.32 21.04
CA GLY A 517 -7.94 -20.10 21.86
C GLY A 517 -9.33 -19.93 22.49
N ARG A 518 -10.35 -20.67 22.02
CA ARG A 518 -11.69 -20.72 22.65
C ARG A 518 -11.80 -21.70 23.82
N LEU A 519 -10.76 -22.50 24.10
CA LEU A 519 -10.78 -23.57 25.10
C LEU A 519 -9.81 -23.25 26.26
N PRO A 520 -10.18 -22.37 27.21
CA PRO A 520 -9.25 -21.82 28.20
C PRO A 520 -8.71 -22.87 29.20
N ASP A 521 -9.44 -23.95 29.42
CA ASP A 521 -9.05 -25.03 30.35
C ASP A 521 -8.22 -26.14 29.67
N LEU A 522 -7.98 -26.05 28.36
CA LEU A 522 -7.31 -27.09 27.57
C LEU A 522 -5.82 -27.18 27.90
N THR A 523 -5.41 -28.30 28.52
CA THR A 523 -4.01 -28.57 28.89
C THR A 523 -3.35 -29.63 28.01
N LYS A 524 -4.10 -30.47 27.29
CA LYS A 524 -3.51 -31.57 26.49
C LYS A 524 -4.14 -31.76 25.12
N LEU A 525 -3.30 -31.85 24.10
CA LEU A 525 -3.59 -32.24 22.73
C LEU A 525 -2.84 -33.51 22.34
N ASP A 526 -3.56 -34.51 21.83
CA ASP A 526 -2.98 -35.73 21.25
C ASP A 526 -3.48 -35.92 19.81
N PHE A 527 -2.59 -35.61 18.86
CA PHE A 527 -2.81 -35.69 17.40
C PHE A 527 -1.83 -36.68 16.74
N ARG A 528 -1.38 -37.72 17.46
CA ARG A 528 -0.49 -38.74 16.89
C ARG A 528 -1.13 -39.53 15.75
N ASN A 529 -0.36 -39.95 14.75
CA ASN A 529 -0.81 -40.75 13.60
C ASN A 529 -2.01 -40.13 12.84
N ASN A 530 -1.94 -38.84 12.48
CA ASN A 530 -3.03 -38.11 11.83
C ASN A 530 -2.74 -37.67 10.38
N GLY A 531 -1.60 -38.08 9.82
CA GLY A 531 -1.17 -37.68 8.47
C GLY A 531 -0.87 -36.19 8.31
N ILE A 532 -0.69 -35.43 9.40
CA ILE A 532 -0.55 -33.97 9.38
C ILE A 532 0.72 -33.58 8.61
N THR A 533 0.57 -32.86 7.50
CA THR A 533 1.67 -32.35 6.67
C THR A 533 2.02 -30.89 6.99
N VAL A 534 1.03 -30.10 7.40
CA VAL A 534 1.12 -28.66 7.67
C VAL A 534 0.38 -28.30 8.95
N ILE A 535 0.93 -27.37 9.72
CA ILE A 535 0.24 -26.62 10.77
C ILE A 535 0.32 -25.15 10.34
N GLU A 536 -0.83 -24.48 10.25
CA GLU A 536 -0.91 -23.08 9.81
C GLU A 536 -0.26 -22.12 10.83
N ASP A 537 0.35 -21.04 10.34
CA ASP A 537 0.96 -20.00 11.18
C ASP A 537 -0.07 -19.46 12.19
N ASN A 538 0.29 -19.45 13.48
CA ASN A 538 -0.55 -19.02 14.60
C ASN A 538 -1.79 -19.91 14.89
N ALA A 539 -1.81 -21.17 14.43
CA ALA A 539 -2.93 -22.09 14.70
C ALA A 539 -3.28 -22.28 16.19
N PHE A 540 -2.33 -22.05 17.10
CA PHE A 540 -2.49 -22.16 18.55
C PHE A 540 -2.53 -20.79 19.27
N ASP A 541 -2.77 -19.69 18.56
CA ASP A 541 -2.88 -18.37 19.19
C ASP A 541 -4.04 -18.32 20.21
N GLY A 542 -3.81 -17.61 21.32
CA GLY A 542 -4.65 -17.61 22.50
C GLY A 542 -4.66 -18.91 23.34
N ALA A 543 -4.14 -20.04 22.84
CA ALA A 543 -4.22 -21.35 23.49
C ALA A 543 -3.14 -21.58 24.57
N ALA A 544 -2.88 -20.55 25.39
CA ALA A 544 -1.73 -20.48 26.29
C ALA A 544 -1.68 -21.59 27.37
N SER A 545 -2.84 -22.15 27.76
CA SER A 545 -2.98 -23.17 28.81
C SER A 545 -2.43 -24.56 28.46
N ILE A 546 -2.12 -24.83 27.18
CA ILE A 546 -1.71 -26.15 26.72
C ILE A 546 -0.30 -26.49 27.25
N GLN A 547 -0.19 -27.64 27.91
CA GLN A 547 1.02 -28.17 28.56
C GLN A 547 1.61 -29.37 27.83
N GLU A 548 0.77 -30.17 27.14
CA GLU A 548 1.20 -31.33 26.35
C GLU A 548 0.66 -31.27 24.92
N LEU A 549 1.54 -31.39 23.92
CA LEU A 549 1.20 -31.50 22.50
C LEU A 549 1.94 -32.70 21.87
N LEU A 550 1.18 -33.73 21.48
CA LEU A 550 1.71 -34.95 20.87
C LEU A 550 1.36 -35.00 19.38
N LEU A 551 2.39 -35.00 18.53
CA LEU A 551 2.31 -34.92 17.05
C LEU A 551 3.13 -36.04 16.38
N ASP A 552 3.48 -37.10 17.11
CA ASP A 552 4.26 -38.24 16.60
C ASP A 552 3.57 -38.99 15.45
N GLY A 553 4.35 -39.59 14.55
CA GLY A 553 3.80 -40.41 13.44
C GLY A 553 3.04 -39.61 12.37
N ASN A 554 3.30 -38.30 12.26
CA ASN A 554 2.75 -37.43 11.23
C ASN A 554 3.73 -37.22 10.06
N LEU A 555 3.43 -36.28 9.17
CA LEU A 555 4.14 -36.04 7.90
C LEU A 555 4.75 -34.64 7.80
N LEU A 556 4.95 -33.94 8.93
CA LEU A 556 5.53 -32.61 8.99
C LEU A 556 6.93 -32.61 8.38
N GLN A 557 7.19 -31.72 7.41
CA GLN A 557 8.48 -31.63 6.71
C GLN A 557 9.40 -30.50 7.21
N THR A 558 8.83 -29.49 7.85
CA THR A 558 9.50 -28.27 8.30
C THR A 558 8.85 -27.77 9.59
N VAL A 559 9.59 -27.05 10.43
CA VAL A 559 9.05 -26.33 11.60
C VAL A 559 9.38 -24.84 11.45
N THR A 560 8.42 -23.97 11.75
CA THR A 560 8.51 -22.51 11.61
C THR A 560 8.32 -21.77 12.94
N ASP A 561 8.77 -20.51 13.00
CA ASP A 561 8.68 -19.58 14.12
C ASP A 561 7.24 -19.30 14.61
N LYS A 562 6.24 -19.49 13.74
CA LYS A 562 4.82 -19.27 14.05
C LYS A 562 3.99 -20.53 14.18
N MET A 563 4.55 -21.71 13.90
CA MET A 563 3.87 -23.01 13.99
C MET A 563 3.35 -23.30 15.41
N PHE A 564 4.08 -22.85 16.43
CA PHE A 564 3.78 -23.06 17.84
C PHE A 564 3.58 -21.74 18.61
N PHE A 565 3.22 -20.66 17.91
CA PHE A 565 2.91 -19.38 18.53
C PHE A 565 1.69 -19.50 19.48
N GLY A 566 1.71 -18.77 20.59
CA GLY A 566 0.69 -18.81 21.65
C GLY A 566 0.89 -19.90 22.73
N LEU A 567 1.64 -20.97 22.46
CA LEU A 567 1.82 -22.14 23.35
C LEU A 567 2.79 -21.90 24.54
N HIS A 568 2.56 -20.86 25.34
CA HIS A 568 3.52 -20.42 26.36
C HIS A 568 3.69 -21.36 27.56
N SER A 569 2.66 -22.09 27.98
CA SER A 569 2.76 -23.08 29.07
C SER A 569 3.16 -24.49 28.62
N LEU A 570 3.55 -24.67 27.36
CA LEU A 570 3.87 -26.00 26.81
C LEU A 570 5.12 -26.58 27.46
N ALA A 571 4.96 -27.67 28.20
CA ALA A 571 6.02 -28.42 28.86
C ALA A 571 6.53 -29.59 28.00
N THR A 572 5.64 -30.25 27.26
CA THR A 572 5.95 -31.44 26.46
C THR A 572 5.52 -31.24 25.00
N LEU A 573 6.48 -31.34 24.07
CA LEU A 573 6.26 -31.34 22.62
C LEU A 573 6.87 -32.61 22.01
N SER A 574 6.06 -33.44 21.37
CA SER A 574 6.52 -34.70 20.78
C SER A 574 6.30 -34.73 19.26
N LEU A 575 7.38 -34.80 18.49
CA LEU A 575 7.44 -34.71 17.03
C LEU A 575 8.16 -35.92 16.40
N THR A 576 8.12 -37.07 17.07
CA THR A 576 8.83 -38.31 16.67
C THR A 576 8.25 -38.88 15.37
N ASP A 577 9.06 -39.61 14.60
CA ASP A 577 8.64 -40.34 13.38
C ASP A 577 8.02 -39.48 12.26
N ASN A 578 8.20 -38.16 12.32
CA ASN A 578 7.79 -37.20 11.31
C ASN A 578 8.76 -37.20 10.11
N LYS A 579 8.71 -36.17 9.25
CA LYS A 579 9.53 -36.06 8.04
C LYS A 579 10.35 -34.76 8.03
N ILE A 580 10.63 -34.20 9.22
CA ILE A 580 11.23 -32.88 9.41
C ILE A 580 12.66 -32.88 8.86
N ARG A 581 12.92 -32.00 7.89
CA ARG A 581 14.24 -31.80 7.29
C ARG A 581 14.98 -30.62 7.91
N CYS A 582 14.28 -29.56 8.29
CA CYS A 582 14.88 -28.38 8.92
C CYS A 582 13.87 -27.61 9.79
N ILE A 583 14.40 -26.70 10.62
CA ILE A 583 13.70 -25.99 11.70
C ILE A 583 14.18 -24.52 11.65
N THR A 584 13.30 -23.54 11.44
CA THR A 584 13.73 -22.13 11.32
C THR A 584 14.20 -21.56 12.67
N PRO A 585 15.19 -20.65 12.69
CA PRO A 585 15.57 -19.93 13.91
C PRO A 585 14.35 -19.26 14.56
N GLY A 586 14.19 -19.43 15.88
CA GLY A 586 13.04 -18.93 16.63
C GLY A 586 11.89 -19.92 16.82
N SER A 587 11.87 -21.06 16.10
CA SER A 587 10.79 -22.09 16.13
C SER A 587 10.30 -22.53 17.52
N PHE A 588 11.13 -22.40 18.56
CA PHE A 588 10.82 -22.84 19.92
C PHE A 588 10.95 -21.74 20.98
N ASP A 589 11.22 -20.49 20.61
CA ASP A 589 11.54 -19.44 21.59
C ASP A 589 10.30 -18.94 22.37
N HIS A 590 9.10 -19.08 21.78
CA HIS A 590 7.83 -18.83 22.46
C HIS A 590 7.44 -19.91 23.48
N LEU A 591 8.09 -21.08 23.44
CA LEU A 591 7.84 -22.25 24.31
C LEU A 591 8.68 -22.12 25.59
N THR A 592 8.39 -21.10 26.39
CA THR A 592 9.24 -20.71 27.53
C THR A 592 9.36 -21.83 28.56
N MET A 593 8.27 -22.55 28.84
CA MET A 593 8.15 -23.63 29.82
C MET A 593 8.58 -25.03 29.33
N LEU A 594 9.13 -25.17 28.12
CA LEU A 594 9.40 -26.49 27.53
C LEU A 594 10.48 -27.27 28.31
N THR A 595 10.10 -28.44 28.84
CA THR A 595 10.97 -29.37 29.59
C THR A 595 11.23 -30.69 28.85
N THR A 596 10.37 -31.07 27.91
CA THR A 596 10.48 -32.30 27.13
C THR A 596 10.23 -32.02 25.65
N LEU A 597 11.17 -32.41 24.79
CA LEU A 597 11.09 -32.26 23.34
C LEU A 597 11.56 -33.55 22.66
N SER A 598 10.69 -34.22 21.89
CA SER A 598 11.05 -35.43 21.13
C SER A 598 11.14 -35.13 19.64
N LEU A 599 12.27 -35.44 19.01
CA LEU A 599 12.54 -35.19 17.59
C LEU A 599 13.12 -36.43 16.85
N GLY A 600 13.10 -37.60 17.50
CA GLY A 600 13.64 -38.85 16.95
C GLY A 600 13.03 -39.26 15.60
N ASN A 601 13.81 -40.01 14.81
CA ASN A 601 13.46 -40.54 13.50
C ASN A 601 13.08 -39.49 12.41
N ASN A 602 13.51 -38.23 12.57
CA ASN A 602 13.35 -37.18 11.55
C ASN A 602 14.57 -37.08 10.59
N PRO A 603 14.37 -36.90 9.28
CA PRO A 603 15.43 -36.85 8.26
C PRO A 603 16.15 -35.48 8.17
N LEU A 604 16.73 -35.03 9.29
CA LEU A 604 17.28 -33.67 9.44
C LEU A 604 18.50 -33.38 8.54
N GLN A 605 18.53 -32.17 7.98
CA GLN A 605 19.60 -31.62 7.12
C GLN A 605 20.45 -30.62 7.92
N CYS A 606 21.55 -31.11 8.49
CA CYS A 606 22.46 -30.38 9.37
C CYS A 606 23.44 -29.48 8.60
N THR A 607 22.87 -28.51 7.89
CA THR A 607 23.58 -27.37 7.27
C THR A 607 23.60 -26.16 8.20
N CYS A 608 24.29 -25.09 7.83
CA CYS A 608 24.33 -23.83 8.60
C CYS A 608 22.94 -23.29 9.01
N HIS A 609 21.89 -23.58 8.22
CA HIS A 609 20.51 -23.14 8.46
C HIS A 609 19.90 -23.65 9.78
N ILE A 610 20.35 -24.81 10.30
CA ILE A 610 19.90 -25.35 11.60
C ILE A 610 20.99 -25.37 12.69
N SER A 611 22.11 -24.68 12.45
CA SER A 611 23.26 -24.58 13.37
C SER A 611 22.92 -24.08 14.78
N TRP A 612 21.80 -23.36 14.92
CA TRP A 612 21.29 -22.85 16.19
C TRP A 612 20.70 -23.93 17.11
N VAL A 613 20.23 -25.06 16.55
CA VAL A 613 19.45 -26.07 17.30
C VAL A 613 20.32 -26.82 18.32
N GLY A 614 21.51 -27.29 17.92
CA GLY A 614 22.43 -28.00 18.82
C GLY A 614 22.82 -27.21 20.08
N PRO A 615 23.28 -25.95 19.96
CA PRO A 615 23.51 -25.06 21.08
C PRO A 615 22.26 -24.79 21.94
N TRP A 616 21.10 -24.59 21.32
CA TRP A 616 19.83 -24.34 22.03
C TRP A 616 19.41 -25.54 22.89
N LEU A 617 19.52 -26.77 22.35
CA LEU A 617 19.28 -28.01 23.09
C LEU A 617 20.25 -28.19 24.26
N ARG A 618 21.55 -27.96 24.04
CA ARG A 618 22.57 -28.00 25.11
C ARG A 618 22.28 -26.97 26.21
N GLY A 619 21.88 -25.75 25.84
CA GLY A 619 21.53 -24.68 26.77
C GLY A 619 20.33 -25.00 27.67
N ARG A 620 19.31 -25.70 27.14
CA ARG A 620 18.12 -26.13 27.90
C ARG A 620 18.22 -27.55 28.51
N ARG A 621 19.31 -28.29 28.25
CA ARG A 621 19.51 -29.70 28.66
C ARG A 621 18.42 -30.67 28.15
N LEU A 622 17.90 -30.42 26.95
CA LEU A 622 16.82 -31.22 26.35
C LEU A 622 17.39 -32.38 25.53
N ALA A 623 17.18 -33.62 25.98
CA ALA A 623 17.51 -34.83 25.23
C ALA A 623 16.38 -35.21 24.27
N THR A 624 16.63 -35.19 22.97
CA THR A 624 15.58 -35.23 21.93
C THR A 624 15.61 -36.43 20.99
N GLY A 625 16.69 -37.21 20.98
CA GLY A 625 16.95 -38.26 19.99
C GLY A 625 17.16 -37.76 18.55
N ALA A 626 17.41 -36.46 18.36
CA ALA A 626 17.55 -35.86 17.03
C ALA A 626 18.94 -36.12 16.42
N ALA A 627 18.99 -37.06 15.47
CA ALA A 627 20.18 -37.34 14.66
C ALA A 627 20.10 -36.68 13.28
N CYS A 628 21.25 -36.25 12.77
CA CYS A 628 21.41 -35.73 11.42
C CYS A 628 21.30 -36.83 10.36
N ALA A 629 20.55 -36.61 9.29
CA ALA A 629 20.46 -37.52 8.14
C ALA A 629 21.36 -37.07 6.97
N HIS A 630 21.56 -35.76 6.83
CA HIS A 630 22.43 -35.11 5.84
C HIS A 630 23.17 -33.93 6.51
N PRO A 631 24.28 -33.42 5.94
CA PRO A 631 25.05 -33.98 4.83
C PRO A 631 25.73 -35.31 5.21
N PRO A 632 26.22 -36.12 4.25
CA PRO A 632 26.79 -37.45 4.53
C PRO A 632 27.84 -37.53 5.65
N PRO A 633 28.76 -36.54 5.84
CA PRO A 633 29.73 -36.58 6.93
C PRO A 633 29.14 -36.49 8.34
N LEU A 634 27.91 -35.99 8.49
CA LEU A 634 27.21 -35.85 9.76
C LEU A 634 26.10 -36.91 9.93
N ARG A 635 25.98 -37.87 9.01
CA ARG A 635 24.86 -38.82 9.00
C ARG A 635 24.95 -39.80 10.18
N GLY A 636 23.92 -39.77 11.03
CA GLY A 636 23.82 -40.57 12.26
C GLY A 636 24.32 -39.84 13.52
N THR A 637 24.93 -38.67 13.38
CA THR A 637 25.43 -37.89 14.53
C THR A 637 24.29 -37.14 15.22
N GLU A 638 24.22 -37.18 16.55
CA GLU A 638 23.24 -36.39 17.31
C GLU A 638 23.54 -34.89 17.30
N LEU A 639 22.51 -34.07 17.09
CA LEU A 639 22.59 -32.61 17.13
C LEU A 639 23.16 -32.05 18.46
N GLN A 640 23.03 -32.81 19.56
CA GLN A 640 23.56 -32.45 20.88
C GLN A 640 25.09 -32.37 20.92
N HIS A 641 25.77 -33.15 20.06
CA HIS A 641 27.23 -33.30 20.06
C HIS A 641 27.94 -32.43 19.00
N LEU A 642 27.21 -31.70 18.16
CA LEU A 642 27.77 -30.86 17.09
C LEU A 642 28.05 -29.43 17.56
N GLU A 643 29.13 -28.84 17.05
CA GLU A 643 29.52 -27.45 17.27
C GLU A 643 29.19 -26.56 16.07
N LEU A 644 29.19 -25.23 16.26
CA LEU A 644 28.79 -24.29 15.20
C LEU A 644 29.65 -24.40 13.92
N ALA A 645 30.89 -24.88 14.04
CA ALA A 645 31.84 -25.04 12.93
C ALA A 645 31.56 -26.28 12.04
N ASP A 646 30.77 -27.25 12.53
CA ASP A 646 30.41 -28.46 11.78
C ASP A 646 29.33 -28.15 10.72
N PHE A 647 28.43 -27.22 11.03
CA PHE A 647 27.30 -26.84 10.19
C PHE A 647 27.72 -25.91 9.03
N LYS A 648 27.95 -26.51 7.86
CA LYS A 648 28.38 -25.79 6.65
C LYS A 648 27.21 -25.56 5.69
N CYS A 649 27.36 -24.61 4.78
CA CYS A 649 26.43 -24.34 3.67
C CYS A 649 27.20 -24.05 2.40
N THR A 650 26.64 -24.51 1.29
CA THR A 650 26.98 -24.13 -0.09
C THR A 650 25.90 -23.18 -0.64
N PRO A 651 26.12 -22.48 -1.77
CA PRO A 651 25.07 -21.70 -2.45
C PRO A 651 23.87 -22.54 -2.93
N GLU A 652 24.01 -23.87 -2.97
CA GLU A 652 23.01 -24.82 -3.43
C GLU A 652 22.11 -25.32 -2.28
N ASP A 653 22.53 -25.14 -1.02
CA ASP A 653 21.82 -25.58 0.18
C ASP A 653 20.57 -24.73 0.46
N LYS A 654 19.46 -25.09 -0.20
CA LYS A 654 18.12 -24.55 0.07
C LYS A 654 17.59 -25.07 1.42
N GLY A 655 17.89 -24.33 2.49
CA GLY A 655 17.31 -24.58 3.83
C GLY A 655 15.83 -24.21 3.94
N CYS A 656 15.29 -24.25 5.16
CA CYS A 656 13.90 -23.86 5.48
C CYS A 656 13.63 -22.35 5.39
N LEU A 657 14.48 -21.57 4.72
CA LEU A 657 14.50 -20.12 4.77
C LEU A 657 14.30 -19.53 3.37
N PRO A 658 13.57 -18.39 3.22
CA PRO A 658 13.35 -17.77 1.92
C PRO A 658 14.65 -17.37 1.21
N ALA A 659 14.62 -17.29 -0.12
CA ALA A 659 15.77 -16.90 -0.92
C ALA A 659 16.37 -15.52 -0.54
N ASP A 660 15.53 -14.61 -0.03
CA ASP A 660 15.92 -13.28 0.46
C ASP A 660 16.40 -13.23 1.93
N TYR A 661 16.65 -14.37 2.58
CA TYR A 661 16.97 -14.42 4.03
C TYR A 661 18.24 -13.64 4.43
N CYS A 662 19.24 -13.57 3.55
CA CYS A 662 20.52 -12.91 3.84
C CYS A 662 20.78 -11.78 2.84
N PRO A 663 21.21 -10.58 3.27
CA PRO A 663 21.53 -9.50 2.34
C PRO A 663 22.68 -9.87 1.39
N ALA A 664 22.58 -9.48 0.12
CA ALA A 664 23.59 -9.78 -0.89
C ALA A 664 24.96 -9.18 -0.50
N GLY A 665 26.00 -10.01 -0.46
CA GLY A 665 27.33 -9.63 0.04
C GLY A 665 27.56 -9.88 1.54
N CYS A 666 26.56 -10.39 2.26
CA CYS A 666 26.69 -10.82 3.66
C CYS A 666 26.65 -12.35 3.80
N SER A 667 27.08 -12.85 4.96
CA SER A 667 26.93 -14.22 5.42
C SER A 667 26.05 -14.26 6.67
N CYS A 668 25.10 -15.18 6.74
CA CYS A 668 24.13 -15.27 7.83
C CYS A 668 24.12 -16.68 8.44
N ALA A 669 24.16 -16.77 9.77
CA ALA A 669 24.17 -18.03 10.52
C ALA A 669 23.24 -17.91 11.72
N GLY A 670 22.04 -18.50 11.62
CA GLY A 670 20.94 -18.18 12.54
C GLY A 670 20.68 -16.67 12.57
N THR A 671 20.48 -16.11 13.76
CA THR A 671 20.22 -14.68 13.97
C THR A 671 21.46 -13.78 13.86
N VAL A 672 22.62 -14.29 13.44
CA VAL A 672 23.87 -13.53 13.28
C VAL A 672 24.10 -13.18 11.80
N VAL A 673 24.29 -11.89 11.51
CA VAL A 673 24.48 -11.34 10.15
C VAL A 673 25.86 -10.68 10.05
N ARG A 674 26.68 -11.13 9.10
CA ARG A 674 28.07 -10.68 8.87
C ARG A 674 28.24 -10.09 7.48
N CYS A 675 28.40 -8.77 7.42
CA CYS A 675 28.48 -7.93 6.22
C CYS A 675 29.84 -7.21 6.11
N ALA A 676 30.89 -7.77 6.74
CA ALA A 676 32.21 -7.15 6.82
C ALA A 676 32.91 -7.05 5.45
N ARG A 677 33.60 -5.94 5.18
CA ARG A 677 34.40 -5.71 3.95
C ARG A 677 33.63 -5.77 2.62
N ALA A 678 32.31 -5.67 2.65
CA ALA A 678 31.42 -5.76 1.48
C ALA A 678 31.31 -4.46 0.65
N LYS A 679 32.06 -3.40 1.01
CA LYS A 679 32.07 -2.06 0.36
C LYS A 679 30.72 -1.32 0.40
N PHE A 680 29.96 -1.53 1.47
CA PHE A 680 28.67 -0.84 1.65
C PHE A 680 28.86 0.66 1.97
N ALA A 681 28.30 1.54 1.13
CA ALA A 681 28.27 2.99 1.37
C ALA A 681 27.11 3.47 2.27
N ALA A 682 26.12 2.59 2.49
CA ALA A 682 24.97 2.73 3.38
C ALA A 682 24.55 1.32 3.88
N LEU A 683 23.68 1.22 4.89
CA LEU A 683 23.25 -0.10 5.38
C LEU A 683 22.60 -0.95 4.26
N PRO A 684 22.89 -2.25 4.17
CA PRO A 684 22.28 -3.13 3.17
C PRO A 684 20.77 -3.22 3.36
N ALA A 685 20.03 -3.28 2.24
CA ALA A 685 18.59 -3.53 2.28
C ALA A 685 18.29 -4.96 2.76
N ARG A 686 17.13 -5.15 3.40
CA ARG A 686 16.60 -6.45 3.88
C ARG A 686 17.44 -7.16 4.97
N ILE A 687 18.00 -6.42 5.93
CA ILE A 687 18.50 -7.02 7.19
C ILE A 687 17.31 -7.62 7.98
N PRO A 688 17.33 -8.92 8.36
CA PRO A 688 16.20 -9.57 9.03
C PRO A 688 15.84 -8.97 10.40
N PRO A 689 14.54 -8.88 10.77
CA PRO A 689 14.09 -8.23 12.01
C PRO A 689 14.49 -8.95 13.30
N TYR A 690 14.71 -10.27 13.22
CA TYR A 690 15.19 -11.13 14.31
C TYR A 690 16.72 -11.18 14.43
N THR A 691 17.46 -10.33 13.72
CA THR A 691 18.93 -10.26 13.84
C THR A 691 19.32 -9.89 15.28
N THR A 692 20.12 -10.75 15.93
CA THR A 692 20.67 -10.52 17.28
C THR A 692 22.07 -9.92 17.23
N GLU A 693 22.89 -10.28 16.25
CA GLU A 693 24.22 -9.68 16.06
C GLU A 693 24.40 -9.23 14.61
N LEU A 694 24.77 -7.95 14.43
CA LEU A 694 25.00 -7.33 13.13
C LEU A 694 26.43 -6.78 13.05
N TYR A 695 27.19 -7.30 12.09
CA TYR A 695 28.59 -6.98 11.86
C TYR A 695 28.74 -6.27 10.50
N LEU A 696 29.04 -4.97 10.51
CA LEU A 696 29.16 -4.09 9.34
C LEU A 696 30.56 -3.44 9.25
N GLU A 697 31.56 -4.04 9.87
CA GLU A 697 32.91 -3.49 9.98
C GLU A 697 33.68 -3.41 8.65
N SER A 698 34.59 -2.45 8.55
CA SER A 698 35.45 -2.24 7.35
C SER A 698 34.65 -1.96 6.07
N ASN A 699 33.67 -1.07 6.14
CA ASN A 699 32.83 -0.64 5.01
C ASN A 699 32.95 0.88 4.78
N ASP A 700 32.15 1.43 3.87
CA ASP A 700 32.20 2.83 3.44
C ASP A 700 31.04 3.68 4.00
N ILE A 701 30.32 3.19 5.03
CA ILE A 701 29.06 3.76 5.52
C ILE A 701 29.28 5.18 6.05
N THR A 702 28.53 6.15 5.53
CA THR A 702 28.69 7.59 5.84
C THR A 702 27.70 8.15 6.87
N SER A 703 26.54 7.51 7.02
CA SER A 703 25.44 7.93 7.91
C SER A 703 24.54 6.75 8.27
N ILE A 704 23.80 6.89 9.37
CA ILE A 704 22.80 5.92 9.86
C ILE A 704 21.57 6.68 10.37
N SER A 705 20.35 6.15 10.18
CA SER A 705 19.10 6.77 10.65
C SER A 705 18.23 5.82 11.46
N ALA A 706 17.25 6.36 12.19
CA ALA A 706 16.33 5.57 13.00
C ALA A 706 15.44 4.65 12.14
N GLU A 707 15.01 5.09 10.96
CA GLU A 707 14.18 4.31 10.04
C GLU A 707 14.89 3.04 9.56
N GLN A 708 16.22 3.08 9.42
CA GLN A 708 17.04 1.96 8.96
C GLN A 708 17.26 0.87 10.03
N LEU A 709 17.05 1.19 11.31
CA LEU A 709 17.36 0.32 12.44
C LEU A 709 16.14 -0.08 13.29
N ARG A 710 15.04 0.69 13.25
CA ARG A 710 13.88 0.55 14.15
C ARG A 710 13.23 -0.86 14.17
N HIS A 711 13.38 -1.64 13.10
CA HIS A 711 12.82 -3.01 13.04
C HIS A 711 13.69 -4.07 13.74
N LEU A 712 14.98 -3.79 14.00
CA LEU A 712 15.96 -4.72 14.59
C LEU A 712 15.82 -4.84 16.13
N THR A 713 14.59 -4.98 16.62
CA THR A 713 14.26 -4.96 18.07
C THR A 713 14.90 -6.07 18.90
N GLN A 714 15.47 -7.09 18.26
CA GLN A 714 16.17 -8.21 18.92
C GLN A 714 17.70 -8.04 18.97
N LEU A 715 18.23 -6.94 18.43
CA LEU A 715 19.67 -6.73 18.29
C LEU A 715 20.37 -6.53 19.64
N THR A 716 21.29 -7.43 19.98
CA THR A 716 22.14 -7.39 21.18
C THR A 716 23.56 -6.91 20.89
N ARG A 717 24.05 -7.04 19.65
CA ARG A 717 25.36 -6.56 19.20
C ARG A 717 25.29 -5.83 17.85
N LEU A 718 25.90 -4.65 17.78
CA LEU A 718 26.09 -3.88 16.55
C LEU A 718 27.56 -3.44 16.42
N ASP A 719 28.24 -3.87 15.36
CA ASP A 719 29.58 -3.41 14.99
C ASP A 719 29.53 -2.59 13.69
N LEU A 720 29.91 -1.32 13.79
CA LEU A 720 30.02 -0.32 12.72
C LEU A 720 31.47 0.19 12.60
N SER A 721 32.45 -0.52 13.16
CA SER A 721 33.84 -0.05 13.20
C SER A 721 34.48 0.07 11.82
N ASN A 722 35.48 0.96 11.69
CA ASN A 722 36.21 1.18 10.43
C ASN A 722 35.26 1.56 9.27
N ASN A 723 34.46 2.60 9.49
CA ASN A 723 33.52 3.18 8.53
C ASN A 723 33.73 4.70 8.39
N LYS A 724 32.86 5.41 7.66
CA LYS A 724 32.96 6.85 7.36
C LYS A 724 31.93 7.70 8.10
N ILE A 725 31.25 7.16 9.13
CA ILE A 725 30.15 7.81 9.84
C ILE A 725 30.65 9.08 10.55
N SER A 726 29.97 10.22 10.36
CA SER A 726 30.42 11.52 10.86
C SER A 726 29.58 12.17 11.98
N VAL A 727 28.31 11.77 12.13
CA VAL A 727 27.39 12.27 13.16
C VAL A 727 26.53 11.11 13.65
N LEU A 728 26.29 11.03 14.96
CA LEU A 728 25.18 10.25 15.53
C LEU A 728 24.05 11.22 15.93
N SER A 729 22.90 11.09 15.29
CA SER A 729 21.74 11.96 15.50
C SER A 729 20.84 11.46 16.65
N ASN A 730 20.00 12.34 17.18
CA ASN A 730 19.04 12.01 18.24
C ASN A 730 18.12 10.83 17.84
N ASN A 731 17.81 9.98 18.81
CA ASN A 731 16.91 8.83 18.69
C ASN A 731 17.31 7.73 17.69
N THR A 732 18.50 7.79 17.06
CA THR A 732 18.98 6.79 16.07
C THR A 732 18.86 5.33 16.56
N PHE A 733 19.04 5.09 17.86
CA PHE A 733 18.97 3.74 18.45
C PHE A 733 17.80 3.54 19.42
N GLU A 734 16.80 4.44 19.46
CA GLU A 734 15.74 4.47 20.49
C GLU A 734 14.93 3.16 20.62
N ALA A 735 14.78 2.42 19.52
CA ALA A 735 14.07 1.14 19.49
C ALA A 735 14.92 -0.09 19.89
N LEU A 736 16.23 0.06 20.05
CA LEU A 736 17.18 -1.04 20.26
C LEU A 736 17.42 -1.33 21.76
N THR A 737 16.34 -1.46 22.53
CA THR A 737 16.39 -1.56 24.00
C THR A 737 17.13 -2.80 24.53
N LYS A 738 17.31 -3.83 23.69
CA LYS A 738 18.10 -5.05 23.98
C LYS A 738 19.60 -4.95 23.64
N LEU A 739 20.05 -3.84 23.07
CA LEU A 739 21.43 -3.69 22.58
C LEU A 739 22.40 -3.66 23.76
N SER A 740 23.28 -4.65 23.81
CA SER A 740 24.26 -4.88 24.88
C SER A 740 25.68 -4.47 24.48
N THR A 741 26.00 -4.47 23.18
CA THR A 741 27.29 -4.02 22.64
C THR A 741 27.10 -3.14 21.40
N LEU A 742 27.67 -1.93 21.43
CA LEU A 742 27.70 -0.98 20.31
C LEU A 742 29.14 -0.52 20.04
N ILE A 743 29.64 -0.82 18.85
CA ILE A 743 31.01 -0.50 18.44
C ILE A 743 30.96 0.44 17.23
N VAL A 744 31.42 1.68 17.42
CA VAL A 744 31.52 2.71 16.36
C VAL A 744 32.96 3.27 16.29
N SER A 745 33.93 2.41 16.58
CA SER A 745 35.36 2.73 16.58
C SER A 745 35.88 3.11 15.19
N TYR A 746 36.98 3.87 15.11
CA TYR A 746 37.68 4.16 13.85
C TYR A 746 36.75 4.69 12.75
N ASN A 747 35.92 5.67 13.11
CA ASN A 747 34.98 6.35 12.23
C ASN A 747 35.40 7.83 12.09
N ARG A 748 34.51 8.66 11.53
CA ARG A 748 34.74 10.10 11.33
C ARG A 748 33.89 10.96 12.28
N LEU A 749 33.41 10.39 13.40
CA LEU A 749 32.44 11.05 14.27
C LEU A 749 33.01 12.36 14.82
N ARG A 750 32.41 13.48 14.44
CA ARG A 750 32.67 14.82 14.99
C ARG A 750 31.68 15.20 16.07
N CYS A 751 30.47 14.63 16.04
CA CYS A 751 29.37 14.94 16.94
C CYS A 751 28.59 13.68 17.32
N VAL A 752 28.17 13.62 18.59
CA VAL A 752 27.12 12.73 19.11
C VAL A 752 26.08 13.63 19.74
N GLN A 753 24.86 13.65 19.19
CA GLN A 753 23.77 14.51 19.69
C GLN A 753 23.23 14.00 21.03
N ARG A 754 22.60 14.89 21.81
CA ARG A 754 22.24 14.69 23.22
C ARG A 754 21.48 13.39 23.52
N ASP A 755 20.52 13.04 22.67
CA ASP A 755 19.64 11.90 22.83
C ASP A 755 19.92 10.82 21.76
N ALA A 756 21.13 10.78 21.20
CA ALA A 756 21.52 9.80 20.18
C ALA A 756 21.57 8.36 20.71
N LEU A 757 21.94 8.18 22.00
CA LEU A 757 22.02 6.89 22.70
C LEU A 757 20.81 6.63 23.62
N LYS A 758 19.73 7.40 23.44
CA LYS A 758 18.47 7.25 24.19
C LYS A 758 17.90 5.85 24.03
N GLY A 759 17.28 5.31 25.09
CA GLY A 759 16.64 3.99 25.08
C GLY A 759 17.58 2.78 25.22
N LEU A 760 18.90 2.96 25.19
CA LEU A 760 19.91 1.89 25.27
C LEU A 760 20.15 1.36 26.70
N THR A 761 19.08 0.99 27.41
CA THR A 761 19.12 0.66 28.85
C THR A 761 19.91 -0.61 29.20
N GLN A 762 20.00 -1.57 28.26
CA GLN A 762 20.76 -2.82 28.43
C GLN A 762 22.21 -2.75 27.94
N LEU A 763 22.69 -1.58 27.48
CA LEU A 763 24.02 -1.44 26.90
C LEU A 763 25.12 -1.64 27.94
N ARG A 764 26.00 -2.62 27.71
CA ARG A 764 27.16 -2.95 28.56
C ARG A 764 28.47 -2.43 27.98
N VAL A 765 28.63 -2.51 26.66
CA VAL A 765 29.87 -2.12 25.96
C VAL A 765 29.59 -1.05 24.92
N LEU A 766 30.23 0.11 25.07
CA LEU A 766 30.21 1.20 24.11
C LEU A 766 31.63 1.54 23.66
N SER A 767 31.90 1.52 22.35
CA SER A 767 33.18 1.99 21.80
C SER A 767 33.00 3.13 20.81
N LEU A 768 33.58 4.28 21.15
CA LEU A 768 33.69 5.49 20.32
C LEU A 768 35.17 5.83 20.04
N HIS A 769 36.08 4.90 20.33
CA HIS A 769 37.54 5.07 20.20
C HIS A 769 37.98 5.40 18.76
N GLY A 770 38.97 6.28 18.61
CA GLY A 770 39.54 6.62 17.31
C GLY A 770 38.58 7.41 16.42
N ASN A 771 38.01 8.49 16.96
CA ASN A 771 37.08 9.39 16.28
C ASN A 771 37.54 10.86 16.44
N ASN A 772 36.75 11.82 15.95
CA ASN A 772 37.05 13.25 15.98
C ASN A 772 36.15 14.02 16.97
N ILE A 773 35.69 13.36 18.05
CA ILE A 773 34.82 13.97 19.05
C ILE A 773 35.64 14.92 19.93
N SER A 774 35.15 16.14 20.14
CA SER A 774 35.78 17.09 21.08
C SER A 774 34.96 17.40 22.33
N MET A 775 33.65 17.15 22.32
CA MET A 775 32.78 17.35 23.48
C MET A 775 31.60 16.38 23.39
N LEU A 776 31.14 15.89 24.53
CA LEU A 776 29.88 15.16 24.69
C LEU A 776 28.98 16.00 25.61
N GLN A 777 27.72 16.19 25.20
CA GLN A 777 26.76 16.98 25.97
C GLN A 777 26.25 16.19 27.19
N ASP A 778 25.93 16.91 28.27
CA ASP A 778 25.32 16.29 29.44
C ASP A 778 23.95 15.69 29.08
N GLY A 779 23.74 14.45 29.51
CA GLY A 779 22.60 13.61 29.14
C GLY A 779 22.89 12.53 28.08
N VAL A 780 24.01 12.59 27.33
CA VAL A 780 24.32 11.58 26.28
C VAL A 780 24.40 10.15 26.82
N PHE A 781 24.80 9.98 28.09
CA PHE A 781 24.86 8.67 28.76
C PHE A 781 23.76 8.44 29.82
N ARG A 782 22.72 9.30 29.86
CA ARG A 782 21.64 9.28 30.88
C ARG A 782 20.93 7.92 30.99
N ASP A 783 20.70 7.27 29.86
CA ASP A 783 19.89 6.06 29.77
C ASP A 783 20.74 4.77 29.93
N LEU A 784 22.09 4.88 30.00
CA LEU A 784 23.04 3.75 29.95
C LEU A 784 23.22 3.04 31.30
N GLN A 785 22.10 2.56 31.88
CA GLN A 785 22.04 2.00 33.24
C GLN A 785 22.85 0.70 33.44
N SER A 786 23.07 -0.08 32.37
CA SER A 786 23.77 -1.37 32.43
C SER A 786 25.25 -1.33 32.05
N ILE A 787 25.83 -0.13 31.91
CA ILE A 787 27.15 0.04 31.28
C ILE A 787 28.29 -0.54 32.12
N SER A 788 29.23 -1.21 31.46
CA SER A 788 30.44 -1.76 32.09
C SER A 788 31.73 -1.42 31.36
N HIS A 789 31.71 -1.06 30.07
CA HIS A 789 32.92 -0.68 29.32
C HIS A 789 32.62 0.49 28.38
N VAL A 790 33.46 1.54 28.43
CA VAL A 790 33.32 2.75 27.59
C VAL A 790 34.68 3.18 27.02
N ALA A 791 34.93 2.87 25.76
CA ALA A 791 36.17 3.23 25.07
C ALA A 791 36.03 4.60 24.37
N LEU A 792 36.67 5.63 24.96
CA LEU A 792 36.71 7.01 24.46
C LEU A 792 38.13 7.46 24.00
N GLY A 793 39.08 6.53 23.92
CA GLY A 793 40.46 6.79 23.50
C GLY A 793 40.57 7.43 22.11
N SER A 794 41.74 8.03 21.84
CA SER A 794 42.07 8.65 20.54
C SER A 794 40.97 9.56 19.98
N ASN A 795 40.43 10.45 20.82
CA ASN A 795 39.52 11.54 20.46
C ASN A 795 40.10 12.88 20.94
N PRO A 796 40.01 13.97 20.16
CA PRO A 796 40.56 15.29 20.52
C PRO A 796 39.66 16.06 21.50
N LEU A 797 39.51 15.56 22.74
CA LEU A 797 38.60 16.09 23.76
C LEU A 797 39.01 17.49 24.28
N TYR A 798 38.04 18.39 24.40
CA TYR A 798 38.17 19.73 24.99
C TYR A 798 37.66 19.69 26.44
N CYS A 799 38.57 19.65 27.40
CA CYS A 799 38.29 19.37 28.81
C CYS A 799 38.09 20.64 29.65
N ASP A 800 36.91 21.23 29.57
CA ASP A 800 36.45 22.30 30.46
C ASP A 800 35.27 21.82 31.35
N CYS A 801 34.60 22.74 32.04
CA CYS A 801 33.46 22.40 32.90
C CYS A 801 32.28 21.73 32.15
N ASN A 802 32.12 21.95 30.84
CA ASN A 802 31.09 21.28 30.03
C ASN A 802 31.36 19.78 29.86
N THR A 803 32.59 19.33 30.14
CA THR A 803 32.97 17.90 30.19
C THR A 803 33.18 17.37 31.62
N ARG A 804 32.99 18.21 32.64
CA ARG A 804 33.14 17.80 34.05
C ARG A 804 32.25 16.63 34.41
N TRP A 805 31.00 16.64 33.93
CA TRP A 805 30.02 15.57 34.13
C TRP A 805 30.58 14.21 33.69
N LEU A 806 31.33 14.16 32.58
CA LEU A 806 31.93 12.93 32.05
C LEU A 806 33.02 12.39 32.98
N SER A 807 33.85 13.28 33.54
CA SER A 807 34.88 12.92 34.52
C SER A 807 34.31 12.51 35.88
N GLU A 808 33.10 12.96 36.22
CA GLU A 808 32.38 12.54 37.44
C GLU A 808 31.63 11.21 37.20
N TRP A 809 30.89 11.09 36.09
CA TRP A 809 30.17 9.89 35.68
C TRP A 809 31.08 8.66 35.53
N VAL A 810 32.23 8.80 34.86
CA VAL A 810 33.21 7.71 34.70
C VAL A 810 33.75 7.21 36.05
N LYS A 811 33.86 8.08 37.07
CA LYS A 811 34.30 7.69 38.42
C LYS A 811 33.18 7.05 39.24
N VAL A 812 31.94 7.53 39.09
CA VAL A 812 30.76 6.99 39.79
C VAL A 812 30.38 5.61 39.25
N ALA A 813 30.53 5.36 37.95
CA ALA A 813 30.43 4.02 37.36
C ALA A 813 31.69 3.13 37.55
N GLY A 814 32.62 3.58 38.41
CA GLY A 814 34.03 3.18 38.39
C GLY A 814 34.40 1.80 38.95
N GLU A 815 33.45 0.93 39.31
CA GLU A 815 33.80 -0.44 39.74
C GLU A 815 34.28 -1.34 38.58
N TYR A 816 33.81 -1.09 37.35
CA TYR A 816 34.13 -1.93 36.17
C TYR A 816 34.47 -1.15 34.89
N VAL A 817 34.21 0.17 34.82
CA VAL A 817 34.39 0.95 33.57
C VAL A 817 35.85 1.29 33.27
N GLU A 818 36.49 0.44 32.48
CA GLU A 818 37.81 0.70 31.89
C GLU A 818 37.78 1.83 30.83
N ALA A 819 37.68 3.08 31.28
CA ALA A 819 37.82 4.29 30.44
C ALA A 819 39.29 4.57 30.02
N GLY A 820 40.04 3.51 29.71
CA GLY A 820 41.48 3.54 29.48
C GLY A 820 41.88 4.50 28.36
N ILE A 821 42.96 5.27 28.59
CA ILE A 821 43.66 6.09 27.58
C ILE A 821 42.87 7.33 27.07
N ALA A 822 41.65 7.60 27.58
CA ALA A 822 40.92 8.83 27.25
C ALA A 822 41.64 10.09 27.79
N ARG A 823 42.30 10.85 26.89
CA ARG A 823 43.06 12.07 27.21
C ARG A 823 42.38 13.33 26.68
N CYS A 824 42.61 14.43 27.40
CA CYS A 824 42.28 15.78 26.99
C CYS A 824 43.31 16.30 25.96
N ALA A 825 42.84 16.86 24.84
CA ALA A 825 43.69 17.52 23.85
C ALA A 825 43.81 19.03 24.12
N GLU A 826 42.75 19.65 24.62
CA GLU A 826 42.65 21.07 24.97
C GLU A 826 41.80 21.23 26.25
N PRO A 827 41.74 22.42 26.89
CA PRO A 827 42.63 23.58 26.72
C PRO A 827 44.06 23.27 27.21
N PRO A 828 45.06 24.16 27.01
CA PRO A 828 46.47 23.83 27.26
C PRO A 828 46.83 23.42 28.70
N ARG A 829 46.03 23.81 29.70
CA ARG A 829 46.20 23.39 31.11
C ARG A 829 45.69 21.98 31.41
N MET A 830 44.93 21.39 30.49
CA MET A 830 44.35 20.05 30.59
C MET A 830 44.95 19.07 29.58
N ARG A 831 45.67 19.56 28.55
CA ARG A 831 46.38 18.75 27.55
C ARG A 831 47.12 17.55 28.19
N ASP A 832 47.00 16.40 27.54
CA ASP A 832 47.57 15.09 27.88
C ASP A 832 47.07 14.45 29.19
N LYS A 833 46.33 15.17 30.04
CA LYS A 833 45.72 14.60 31.25
C LYS A 833 44.61 13.59 30.90
N LEU A 834 44.48 12.57 31.74
CA LEU A 834 43.46 11.52 31.60
C LEU A 834 42.14 11.96 32.24
N VAL A 835 41.02 11.76 31.55
CA VAL A 835 39.67 12.15 32.03
C VAL A 835 39.29 11.37 33.30
N LEU A 836 39.73 10.11 33.42
CA LEU A 836 39.48 9.19 34.54
C LEU A 836 40.18 9.62 35.84
N SER A 837 41.48 9.91 35.82
CA SER A 837 42.27 10.15 37.05
C SER A 837 42.37 11.62 37.46
N THR A 838 42.03 12.55 36.57
CA THR A 838 42.08 13.99 36.86
C THR A 838 40.89 14.41 37.74
N SER A 839 41.15 15.17 38.81
CA SER A 839 40.08 15.66 39.71
C SER A 839 39.04 16.49 38.96
N SER A 840 37.75 16.22 39.20
CA SER A 840 36.66 16.95 38.53
C SER A 840 36.62 18.43 38.88
N SER A 841 37.18 18.82 40.03
CA SER A 841 37.37 20.22 40.42
C SER A 841 38.28 21.02 39.49
N THR A 842 39.11 20.36 38.66
CA THR A 842 40.02 21.05 37.71
C THR A 842 39.40 21.31 36.34
N PHE A 843 38.19 20.80 36.08
CA PHE A 843 37.43 21.06 34.87
C PHE A 843 36.67 22.39 35.01
N GLU A 844 37.38 23.50 34.78
CA GLU A 844 36.88 24.87 34.95
C GLU A 844 36.60 25.55 33.60
N CYS A 845 35.44 26.19 33.45
CA CYS A 845 35.17 27.08 32.31
C CYS A 845 35.69 28.49 32.60
N ARG A 846 36.95 28.77 32.23
CA ARG A 846 37.55 30.13 32.34
C ARG A 846 37.25 31.03 31.13
N ALA A 847 36.78 30.46 30.04
CA ALA A 847 36.34 31.09 28.80
C ALA A 847 35.35 30.13 28.11
N PRO A 848 34.48 30.60 27.20
CA PRO A 848 33.68 29.71 26.36
C PRO A 848 34.58 28.82 25.49
N PRO A 849 34.15 27.60 25.11
CA PRO A 849 34.85 26.79 24.11
C PRO A 849 35.03 27.56 22.80
N PRO A 850 36.15 27.38 22.07
CA PRO A 850 36.32 27.98 20.74
C PRO A 850 35.18 27.57 19.80
N ASP A 851 34.73 28.48 18.94
CA ASP A 851 33.62 28.20 18.03
C ASP A 851 33.92 27.01 17.08
N ALA A 852 35.21 26.71 16.80
CA ALA A 852 35.64 25.50 16.07
C ALA A 852 35.36 24.18 16.81
N VAL A 853 35.23 24.18 18.14
CA VAL A 853 34.80 23.03 18.94
C VAL A 853 33.28 22.88 18.88
N LEU A 854 32.55 23.98 19.07
CA LEU A 854 31.09 24.02 19.04
C LEU A 854 30.52 23.67 17.65
N ALA A 855 31.17 24.18 16.59
CA ALA A 855 30.81 23.96 15.19
C ALA A 855 30.92 22.50 14.71
N LYS A 856 31.51 21.60 15.52
CA LYS A 856 31.47 20.16 15.24
C LYS A 856 30.05 19.60 15.30
N CYS A 857 29.22 20.08 16.23
CA CYS A 857 27.81 19.71 16.34
C CYS A 857 26.87 20.73 15.69
N ASP A 858 27.01 22.03 16.03
CA ASP A 858 26.17 23.10 15.47
C ASP A 858 26.98 23.97 14.49
N ARG A 859 26.87 23.68 13.19
CA ARG A 859 27.60 24.45 12.17
C ARG A 859 27.16 25.92 12.06
N CYS A 860 25.98 26.30 12.54
CA CYS A 860 25.58 27.71 12.56
C CYS A 860 26.43 28.56 13.49
N ARG A 861 27.08 27.94 14.49
CA ARG A 861 28.00 28.64 15.38
C ARG A 861 29.22 29.25 14.66
N ALA A 862 29.60 28.72 13.50
CA ALA A 862 30.64 29.29 12.64
C ALA A 862 30.19 30.53 11.82
N ARG A 863 28.95 31.01 12.02
CA ARG A 863 28.32 32.12 11.27
C ARG A 863 28.41 31.99 9.73
N PRO A 864 28.07 30.83 9.14
CA PRO A 864 28.31 30.60 7.71
C PRO A 864 27.57 31.59 6.80
N CYS A 865 26.38 32.08 7.19
CA CYS A 865 25.55 33.00 6.39
C CYS A 865 26.01 34.48 6.43
N GLY A 866 27.14 34.78 7.07
CA GLY A 866 27.61 36.15 7.32
C GLY A 866 26.60 36.99 8.12
N GLU A 867 26.57 38.29 7.87
CA GLU A 867 25.57 39.23 8.43
C GLU A 867 24.36 39.45 7.51
N ARG A 868 24.28 38.70 6.40
CA ARG A 868 23.29 38.89 5.32
C ARG A 868 22.24 37.77 5.25
N GLY A 869 22.19 36.91 6.26
CA GLY A 869 21.16 35.89 6.42
C GLY A 869 21.15 35.26 7.81
N VAL A 870 20.05 34.58 8.13
CA VAL A 870 19.88 33.80 9.37
C VAL A 870 20.29 32.35 9.11
N CYS A 871 20.94 31.70 10.08
CA CYS A 871 21.39 30.31 9.97
C CYS A 871 20.49 29.36 10.76
N GLU A 872 20.08 28.26 10.13
CA GLU A 872 19.27 27.20 10.76
C GLU A 872 20.02 25.85 10.76
N PRO A 873 20.13 25.16 11.92
CA PRO A 873 20.83 23.88 12.01
C PRO A 873 19.95 22.71 11.53
N THR A 874 20.55 21.76 10.79
CA THR A 874 19.80 20.62 10.22
C THR A 874 19.96 19.32 11.03
N PRO A 875 18.98 18.38 10.99
CA PRO A 875 19.03 17.15 11.79
C PRO A 875 20.28 16.25 11.60
N GLY A 876 20.91 16.32 10.42
CA GLY A 876 22.17 15.63 10.10
C GLY A 876 23.46 16.37 10.54
N GLY A 877 23.35 17.46 11.31
CA GLY A 877 24.50 18.27 11.73
C GLY A 877 25.11 19.12 10.60
N GLY A 878 24.29 19.48 9.61
CA GLY A 878 24.57 20.52 8.62
C GLY A 878 23.93 21.86 9.02
N PHE A 879 23.85 22.80 8.08
CA PHE A 879 23.17 24.09 8.24
C PHE A 879 22.44 24.49 6.95
N ALA A 880 21.52 25.43 7.04
CA ALA A 880 20.90 26.16 5.94
C ALA A 880 20.92 27.67 6.22
N CYS A 881 20.84 28.50 5.19
CA CYS A 881 20.87 29.97 5.29
C CYS A 881 19.62 30.62 4.67
N VAL A 882 18.99 31.52 5.42
CA VAL A 882 17.82 32.32 4.98
C VAL A 882 18.28 33.75 4.72
N CYS A 883 18.38 34.15 3.46
CA CYS A 883 19.03 35.40 3.06
C CYS A 883 18.12 36.64 3.14
N ALA A 884 18.73 37.79 3.41
CA ALA A 884 18.08 39.10 3.40
C ALA A 884 17.64 39.53 1.98
N ARG A 885 16.71 40.49 1.90
CA ARG A 885 16.21 41.04 0.63
C ARG A 885 17.38 41.50 -0.25
N GLY A 886 17.40 41.06 -1.51
CA GLY A 886 18.45 41.38 -2.48
C GLY A 886 19.70 40.48 -2.47
N TYR A 887 19.78 39.45 -1.62
CA TYR A 887 20.95 38.54 -1.53
C TYR A 887 20.60 37.07 -1.77
N HIS A 888 21.58 36.26 -2.19
CA HIS A 888 21.45 34.83 -2.48
C HIS A 888 22.75 34.02 -2.29
N GLY A 889 22.63 32.70 -2.43
CA GLY A 889 23.72 31.72 -2.32
C GLY A 889 23.71 30.98 -0.98
N ASP A 890 24.38 29.82 -0.90
CA ASP A 890 24.42 28.94 0.27
C ASP A 890 24.89 29.63 1.57
N THR A 891 25.59 30.75 1.45
CA THR A 891 26.07 31.59 2.55
C THR A 891 25.63 33.06 2.43
N CYS A 892 24.61 33.35 1.62
CA CYS A 892 24.06 34.69 1.37
C CYS A 892 25.09 35.71 0.87
N GLN A 893 26.12 35.22 0.17
CA GLN A 893 27.34 35.93 -0.17
C GLN A 893 27.24 36.80 -1.44
N HIS A 894 26.24 36.56 -2.30
CA HIS A 894 26.06 37.26 -3.58
C HIS A 894 24.84 38.19 -3.55
N GLN A 895 24.93 39.32 -4.25
CA GLN A 895 23.81 40.24 -4.46
C GLN A 895 23.09 39.89 -5.77
N ILE A 896 21.77 40.07 -5.83
CA ILE A 896 20.96 39.70 -7.01
C ILE A 896 21.17 40.70 -8.16
N ASP A 897 21.90 40.25 -9.17
CA ASP A 897 22.27 40.99 -10.38
C ASP A 897 21.83 40.26 -11.68
N ALA A 898 22.39 40.64 -12.84
CA ALA A 898 22.08 40.04 -14.13
C ALA A 898 22.68 38.64 -14.36
N CYS A 899 23.70 38.25 -13.58
CA CYS A 899 24.26 36.90 -13.56
C CYS A 899 23.50 35.95 -12.62
N TYR A 900 22.48 36.44 -11.88
CA TYR A 900 21.60 35.61 -11.07
C TYR A 900 20.88 34.55 -11.93
N GLY A 901 21.00 33.28 -11.51
CA GLY A 901 20.43 32.14 -12.22
C GLY A 901 21.33 31.47 -13.26
N ALA A 902 22.64 31.76 -13.26
CA ALA A 902 23.65 31.15 -14.14
C ALA A 902 23.26 31.24 -15.63
N PRO A 903 23.34 32.44 -16.25
CA PRO A 903 22.77 32.68 -17.58
C PRO A 903 23.56 32.08 -18.76
N CYS A 904 24.74 31.51 -18.51
CA CYS A 904 25.62 30.85 -19.48
C CYS A 904 25.59 29.32 -19.25
N ALA A 905 25.57 28.52 -20.31
CA ALA A 905 25.54 27.07 -20.23
C ALA A 905 26.95 26.48 -20.00
N HIS A 906 27.87 26.69 -20.95
CA HIS A 906 29.25 26.19 -20.88
C HIS A 906 30.26 27.36 -20.87
N GLY A 907 30.07 28.32 -19.97
CA GLY A 907 30.88 29.54 -19.90
C GLY A 907 30.73 30.35 -18.61
N VAL A 908 31.55 31.38 -18.45
CA VAL A 908 31.59 32.27 -17.28
C VAL A 908 30.81 33.56 -17.56
N CYS A 909 29.89 33.91 -16.66
CA CYS A 909 29.11 35.16 -16.76
C CYS A 909 29.95 36.40 -16.43
N GLN A 910 29.80 37.45 -17.22
CA GLN A 910 30.42 38.76 -17.02
C GLN A 910 29.31 39.82 -16.96
N LEU A 911 29.31 40.67 -15.94
CA LEU A 911 28.31 41.73 -15.81
C LEU A 911 28.61 42.88 -16.79
N LEU A 912 27.57 43.45 -17.39
CA LEU A 912 27.63 44.66 -18.21
C LEU A 912 26.88 45.81 -17.50
N GLU A 913 27.04 47.03 -18.01
CA GLU A 913 26.30 48.19 -17.49
C GLU A 913 24.77 48.03 -17.68
N GLU A 914 24.01 48.82 -16.92
CA GLU A 914 22.53 48.90 -16.96
C GLU A 914 21.77 47.60 -16.61
N GLY A 915 22.46 46.53 -16.19
CA GLY A 915 21.84 45.25 -15.83
C GLY A 915 21.82 44.21 -16.96
N ARG A 916 22.72 44.35 -17.93
CA ARG A 916 23.01 43.33 -18.95
C ARG A 916 24.12 42.38 -18.48
N PHE A 917 24.37 41.30 -19.21
CA PHE A 917 25.49 40.37 -18.96
C PHE A 917 26.03 39.81 -20.31
N SER A 918 27.21 39.22 -20.27
CA SER A 918 27.87 38.49 -21.36
C SER A 918 28.40 37.14 -20.88
N CYS A 919 28.78 36.23 -21.78
CA CYS A 919 29.29 34.90 -21.48
C CYS A 919 30.65 34.64 -22.17
N ALA A 920 31.64 34.18 -21.41
CA ALA A 920 32.94 33.76 -21.92
C ALA A 920 33.04 32.22 -21.96
N CYS A 921 33.17 31.64 -23.15
CA CYS A 921 32.97 30.20 -23.37
C CYS A 921 34.18 29.32 -23.07
N GLN A 922 33.90 28.08 -22.68
CA GLN A 922 34.88 27.01 -22.58
C GLN A 922 35.26 26.50 -23.98
N ALA A 923 36.44 25.88 -24.11
CA ALA A 923 36.82 25.20 -25.36
C ALA A 923 35.82 24.09 -25.71
N GLY A 924 35.64 23.83 -27.01
CA GLY A 924 34.57 22.95 -27.51
C GLY A 924 33.20 23.62 -27.67
N TYR A 925 32.99 24.81 -27.08
CA TYR A 925 31.68 25.49 -27.09
C TYR A 925 31.71 26.90 -27.71
N THR A 926 30.58 27.28 -28.31
CA THR A 926 30.32 28.59 -28.91
C THR A 926 28.87 29.03 -28.68
N GLY A 927 28.47 30.19 -29.23
CA GLY A 927 27.17 30.82 -29.01
C GLY A 927 27.19 31.90 -27.92
N VAL A 928 26.14 32.72 -27.84
CA VAL A 928 26.09 33.93 -26.99
C VAL A 928 25.91 33.62 -25.50
N ARG A 929 25.56 32.37 -25.18
CA ARG A 929 25.48 31.80 -23.83
C ARG A 929 26.40 30.58 -23.66
N CYS A 930 27.24 30.28 -24.65
CA CYS A 930 28.06 29.08 -24.72
C CYS A 930 27.20 27.80 -24.73
N GLU A 931 26.20 27.80 -25.62
CA GLU A 931 25.11 26.83 -25.73
C GLU A 931 25.24 25.86 -26.92
N VAL A 932 26.22 26.09 -27.82
CA VAL A 932 26.43 25.32 -29.05
C VAL A 932 27.72 24.49 -28.93
N ASN A 933 27.64 23.17 -29.11
CA ASN A 933 28.83 22.31 -29.28
C ASN A 933 29.49 22.55 -30.64
N ILE A 934 30.81 22.43 -30.73
CA ILE A 934 31.54 22.39 -31.99
C ILE A 934 31.48 20.95 -32.54
N ASP A 935 31.08 20.80 -33.81
CA ASP A 935 30.92 19.50 -34.48
C ASP A 935 32.27 18.96 -35.00
N ASP A 936 32.78 17.91 -34.35
CA ASP A 936 34.03 17.22 -34.73
C ASP A 936 33.81 16.16 -35.83
N CYS A 937 32.55 15.81 -36.15
CA CYS A 937 32.22 14.91 -37.26
C CYS A 937 32.41 15.55 -38.64
N ALA A 938 32.53 16.88 -38.74
CA ALA A 938 32.71 17.61 -39.99
C ALA A 938 33.93 17.18 -40.85
N ALA A 939 34.90 16.44 -40.28
CA ALA A 939 36.10 15.92 -40.96
C ALA A 939 36.37 14.42 -40.68
N HIS A 940 35.33 13.60 -40.59
CA HIS A 940 35.43 12.21 -40.13
C HIS A 940 36.13 11.21 -41.08
N ARG A 941 36.68 10.11 -40.52
CA ARG A 941 37.35 9.01 -41.26
C ARG A 941 36.53 7.72 -41.42
N CYS A 942 35.23 7.74 -41.12
CA CYS A 942 34.35 6.58 -41.26
C CYS A 942 34.28 6.07 -42.71
N GLN A 943 34.39 4.75 -42.93
CA GLN A 943 34.44 4.13 -44.27
C GLN A 943 33.15 3.34 -44.57
N ASN A 944 32.98 2.87 -45.81
CA ASN A 944 31.87 2.01 -46.23
C ASN A 944 30.47 2.54 -45.86
N ASN A 945 30.22 3.84 -46.09
CA ASN A 945 28.99 4.56 -45.72
C ASN A 945 28.61 4.49 -44.22
N ALA A 946 29.58 4.25 -43.33
CA ALA A 946 29.35 4.30 -41.89
C ALA A 946 29.03 5.73 -41.41
N THR A 947 28.05 5.85 -40.52
CA THR A 947 27.62 7.13 -39.95
C THR A 947 28.58 7.60 -38.87
N CYS A 948 28.99 8.87 -38.92
CA CYS A 948 29.75 9.50 -37.83
C CYS A 948 28.84 9.89 -36.66
N LEU A 949 29.36 9.83 -35.44
CA LEU A 949 28.71 10.22 -34.19
C LEU A 949 29.66 11.15 -33.41
N ASP A 950 29.20 12.38 -33.18
CA ASP A 950 29.94 13.50 -32.56
C ASP A 950 30.12 13.32 -31.04
N HIS A 951 31.23 13.82 -30.49
CA HIS A 951 31.54 13.92 -29.06
C HIS A 951 32.34 15.21 -28.80
N LEU A 952 32.40 15.63 -27.53
CA LEU A 952 32.94 16.92 -27.07
C LEU A 952 34.41 17.25 -27.46
N GLU A 953 35.21 16.26 -27.87
CA GLU A 953 36.58 16.41 -28.40
C GLU A 953 36.90 15.26 -29.39
N GLY A 954 35.96 14.85 -30.25
CA GLY A 954 36.19 13.78 -31.26
C GLY A 954 34.92 13.06 -31.76
N TYR A 955 35.06 11.91 -32.44
CA TYR A 955 33.92 11.18 -33.02
C TYR A 955 34.05 9.64 -32.99
N THR A 956 32.98 8.92 -33.33
CA THR A 956 32.93 7.44 -33.50
C THR A 956 32.15 7.04 -34.76
N CYS A 957 32.39 5.84 -35.31
CA CYS A 957 31.75 5.36 -36.55
C CYS A 957 30.74 4.23 -36.31
N LYS A 958 29.57 4.29 -36.97
CA LYS A 958 28.50 3.27 -36.94
C LYS A 958 28.34 2.60 -38.31
N CYS A 959 28.59 1.29 -38.38
CA CYS A 959 28.72 0.57 -39.64
C CYS A 959 27.41 0.38 -40.42
N ALA A 960 27.52 0.39 -41.75
CA ALA A 960 26.44 0.05 -42.66
C ALA A 960 26.15 -1.47 -42.66
N PRO A 961 24.92 -1.90 -43.03
CA PRO A 961 24.58 -3.32 -43.14
C PRO A 961 25.53 -4.07 -44.07
N GLY A 962 25.94 -5.28 -43.66
CA GLY A 962 26.95 -6.07 -44.35
C GLY A 962 28.40 -5.76 -43.96
N PHE A 963 28.67 -4.74 -43.13
CA PHE A 963 30.03 -4.34 -42.74
C PHE A 963 30.27 -4.29 -41.21
N MET A 964 31.54 -4.42 -40.81
CA MET A 964 32.02 -4.40 -39.41
C MET A 964 33.46 -3.85 -39.32
N GLY A 965 33.84 -3.26 -38.19
CA GLY A 965 35.19 -2.70 -37.96
C GLY A 965 35.19 -1.51 -37.01
N GLU A 966 36.35 -0.92 -36.76
CA GLU A 966 36.48 0.33 -35.96
C GLU A 966 36.10 1.55 -36.82
N PHE A 967 36.53 1.54 -38.08
CA PHE A 967 36.12 2.49 -39.12
C PHE A 967 35.23 1.81 -40.17
N CYS A 968 34.69 0.62 -39.82
CA CYS A 968 33.76 -0.21 -40.59
C CYS A 968 34.35 -0.87 -41.84
N GLU A 969 35.59 -1.30 -41.75
CA GLU A 969 36.46 -1.68 -42.87
C GLU A 969 36.33 -3.13 -43.42
N LYS A 970 35.46 -4.00 -42.86
CA LYS A 970 35.36 -5.44 -43.20
C LYS A 970 33.93 -5.87 -43.59
N LYS A 971 33.75 -6.94 -44.40
CA LYS A 971 32.43 -7.48 -44.86
C LYS A 971 31.97 -8.75 -44.10
N ILE A 972 30.66 -8.97 -44.03
CA ILE A 972 29.93 -10.16 -43.53
C ILE A 972 29.62 -11.19 -44.66
N PRO A 973 29.74 -12.52 -44.45
CA PRO A 973 29.43 -13.56 -45.45
C PRO A 973 28.10 -14.32 -45.22
N PHE A 974 27.08 -14.11 -46.07
CA PHE A 974 25.75 -14.76 -45.94
C PHE A 974 25.63 -16.07 -46.75
N CYS A 975 24.51 -16.78 -46.57
CA CYS A 975 24.22 -18.14 -47.07
C CYS A 975 25.27 -19.22 -46.71
N SER A 976 26.24 -18.90 -45.85
CA SER A 976 27.21 -19.83 -45.27
C SER A 976 26.53 -20.79 -44.28
N SER A 977 27.22 -21.86 -43.87
CA SER A 977 26.68 -22.84 -42.91
C SER A 977 26.39 -22.28 -41.51
N GLU A 978 26.91 -21.09 -41.18
CA GLU A 978 26.62 -20.37 -39.94
C GLU A 978 25.53 -19.28 -40.13
N PHE A 979 25.24 -18.83 -41.36
CA PHE A 979 24.38 -17.66 -41.64
C PHE A 979 23.50 -17.83 -42.91
N ASN A 980 22.59 -18.81 -42.91
CA ASN A 980 21.60 -19.02 -43.99
C ASN A 980 20.14 -18.72 -43.51
N PRO A 981 19.41 -17.75 -44.09
CA PRO A 981 18.10 -17.31 -43.54
C PRO A 981 16.82 -17.79 -44.27
N CYS A 982 16.91 -18.57 -45.35
CA CYS A 982 15.75 -18.90 -46.21
C CYS A 982 14.88 -20.06 -45.69
N ALA A 983 13.56 -19.99 -45.91
CA ALA A 983 12.58 -20.97 -45.40
C ALA A 983 11.77 -21.66 -46.52
N ASN A 984 10.91 -22.62 -46.15
CA ASN A 984 9.90 -23.27 -47.02
C ASN A 984 10.44 -23.89 -48.33
N GLY A 985 11.70 -24.30 -48.37
CA GLY A 985 12.34 -24.85 -49.57
C GLY A 985 12.81 -23.79 -50.59
N ALA A 986 12.74 -22.50 -50.25
CA ALA A 986 13.30 -21.43 -51.05
C ALA A 986 14.84 -21.51 -51.12
N THR A 987 15.41 -21.09 -52.26
CA THR A 987 16.87 -21.12 -52.49
C THR A 987 17.53 -19.82 -52.02
N CYS A 988 18.56 -19.92 -51.17
CA CYS A 988 19.37 -18.78 -50.70
C CYS A 988 20.40 -18.36 -51.76
N VAL A 989 20.53 -17.05 -51.99
CA VAL A 989 21.58 -16.44 -52.82
C VAL A 989 22.23 -15.31 -52.02
N ASP A 990 23.55 -15.36 -51.85
CA ASP A 990 24.37 -14.29 -51.24
C ASP A 990 24.71 -13.23 -52.30
N HIS A 991 24.70 -11.96 -51.90
CA HIS A 991 24.99 -10.80 -52.75
C HIS A 991 26.09 -9.93 -52.12
N GLU A 992 26.41 -8.79 -52.75
CA GLU A 992 27.51 -7.95 -52.24
C GLU A 992 27.26 -7.35 -50.85
N SER A 993 25.99 -7.14 -50.45
CA SER A 993 25.61 -6.47 -49.19
C SER A 993 24.47 -7.14 -48.40
N HIS A 994 23.83 -8.17 -48.96
CA HIS A 994 22.59 -8.77 -48.45
C HIS A 994 22.39 -10.19 -49.04
N TYR A 995 21.26 -10.84 -48.73
CA TYR A 995 20.85 -12.12 -49.30
C TYR A 995 19.45 -12.03 -49.92
N SER A 996 19.10 -12.97 -50.79
CA SER A 996 17.73 -13.12 -51.32
C SER A 996 17.27 -14.58 -51.33
N CYS A 997 15.98 -14.82 -51.08
CA CYS A 997 15.35 -16.14 -51.20
C CYS A 997 14.44 -16.19 -52.45
N ALA A 998 14.55 -17.25 -53.25
CA ALA A 998 13.68 -17.44 -54.43
C ALA A 998 12.39 -18.22 -54.07
N CYS A 999 11.21 -17.60 -54.25
CA CYS A 999 9.93 -18.09 -53.74
C CYS A 999 9.09 -18.90 -54.77
N PRO A 1000 8.32 -19.91 -54.33
CA PRO A 1000 7.31 -20.58 -55.17
C PRO A 1000 6.13 -19.66 -55.56
N ARG A 1001 5.38 -20.03 -56.61
CA ARG A 1001 4.12 -19.35 -56.97
C ARG A 1001 3.09 -19.47 -55.84
N GLY A 1002 2.30 -18.41 -55.64
CA GLY A 1002 1.40 -18.28 -54.49
C GLY A 1002 2.12 -17.92 -53.18
N TYR A 1003 3.43 -17.65 -53.21
CA TYR A 1003 4.18 -17.21 -52.03
C TYR A 1003 5.04 -15.97 -52.28
N SER A 1004 5.13 -15.12 -51.25
CA SER A 1004 5.79 -13.82 -51.25
C SER A 1004 6.54 -13.56 -49.93
N GLY A 1005 7.17 -12.38 -49.83
CA GLY A 1005 8.00 -11.97 -48.69
C GLY A 1005 9.47 -12.41 -48.81
N GLN A 1006 10.37 -11.66 -48.18
CA GLN A 1006 11.83 -11.77 -48.38
C GLN A 1006 12.41 -13.18 -48.10
N ASN A 1007 11.79 -13.93 -47.19
CA ASN A 1007 12.20 -15.30 -46.82
C ASN A 1007 11.15 -16.36 -47.25
N CYS A 1008 10.22 -16.00 -48.14
CA CYS A 1008 9.21 -16.84 -48.77
C CYS A 1008 8.21 -17.49 -47.79
N THR A 1009 7.37 -16.68 -47.14
CA THR A 1009 6.50 -17.09 -46.01
C THR A 1009 5.06 -16.57 -46.07
N VAL A 1010 4.69 -15.73 -47.03
CA VAL A 1010 3.40 -14.99 -47.09
C VAL A 1010 2.62 -15.37 -48.37
N ASN A 1011 1.28 -15.21 -48.40
CA ASN A 1011 0.43 -15.38 -49.60
C ASN A 1011 -0.05 -14.00 -50.14
N ALA A 1012 -0.54 -13.92 -51.38
CA ALA A 1012 -1.02 -12.68 -52.02
C ALA A 1012 -2.57 -12.57 -52.03
N ASP A 1013 -3.06 -11.36 -52.32
CA ASP A 1013 -4.47 -10.91 -52.28
C ASP A 1013 -4.71 -9.98 -53.49
N ASP A 1014 -5.80 -10.19 -54.23
CA ASP A 1014 -6.06 -9.57 -55.54
C ASP A 1014 -7.16 -8.48 -55.48
N CYS A 1015 -7.66 -8.15 -54.28
CA CYS A 1015 -8.81 -7.27 -54.06
C CYS A 1015 -8.45 -5.76 -54.04
N ILE A 1016 -7.16 -5.44 -54.22
CA ILE A 1016 -6.59 -4.11 -53.94
C ILE A 1016 -6.82 -3.13 -55.10
N ASN A 1017 -7.53 -2.02 -54.81
CA ASN A 1017 -8.03 -0.98 -55.75
C ASN A 1017 -9.31 -1.33 -56.53
N HIS A 1018 -10.35 -1.80 -55.84
CA HIS A 1018 -11.67 -2.07 -56.44
C HIS A 1018 -12.53 -0.80 -56.71
N MET A 1019 -13.41 -0.87 -57.72
CA MET A 1019 -14.19 0.30 -58.24
C MET A 1019 -15.66 0.36 -57.77
N CYS A 1020 -15.98 -0.22 -56.61
CA CYS A 1020 -17.34 -0.26 -56.03
C CYS A 1020 -17.69 1.07 -55.32
N GLN A 1021 -18.97 1.51 -55.33
CA GLN A 1021 -19.40 2.83 -54.81
C GLN A 1021 -20.55 2.72 -53.77
N ASN A 1022 -20.85 3.82 -53.07
CA ASN A 1022 -21.89 3.93 -52.02
C ASN A 1022 -21.98 2.73 -51.06
N GLY A 1023 -20.83 2.35 -50.48
CA GLY A 1023 -20.75 1.26 -49.49
C GLY A 1023 -20.84 -0.16 -50.07
N ALA A 1024 -20.84 -0.32 -51.40
CA ALA A 1024 -20.83 -1.62 -52.05
C ALA A 1024 -19.54 -2.38 -51.77
N THR A 1025 -19.66 -3.61 -51.25
CA THR A 1025 -18.51 -4.41 -50.79
C THR A 1025 -17.86 -5.17 -51.94
N CYS A 1026 -16.53 -5.26 -51.93
CA CYS A 1026 -15.75 -6.10 -52.85
C CYS A 1026 -15.52 -7.50 -52.27
N VAL A 1027 -15.30 -8.50 -53.14
CA VAL A 1027 -15.02 -9.89 -52.77
C VAL A 1027 -13.86 -10.40 -53.62
N ASP A 1028 -12.82 -10.90 -52.93
CA ASP A 1028 -11.55 -11.42 -53.46
C ASP A 1028 -11.68 -12.86 -54.01
N GLY A 1029 -10.68 -13.25 -54.80
CA GLY A 1029 -10.50 -14.59 -55.36
C GLY A 1029 -9.12 -14.70 -56.03
N LEU A 1030 -8.62 -15.93 -56.16
CA LEU A 1030 -7.33 -16.19 -56.81
C LEU A 1030 -7.35 -15.68 -58.27
N ASP A 1031 -6.61 -14.60 -58.56
CA ASP A 1031 -6.55 -13.84 -59.82
C ASP A 1031 -7.82 -13.00 -60.21
N GLU A 1032 -8.90 -12.84 -59.40
CA GLU A 1032 -10.07 -11.97 -59.76
C GLU A 1032 -11.01 -11.47 -58.61
N TYR A 1033 -11.80 -10.38 -58.82
CA TYR A 1033 -12.74 -9.79 -57.82
C TYR A 1033 -14.15 -9.37 -58.33
N ARG A 1034 -15.12 -9.10 -57.42
CA ARG A 1034 -16.47 -8.53 -57.75
C ARG A 1034 -17.13 -7.63 -56.67
N CYS A 1035 -18.13 -6.80 -57.03
CA CYS A 1035 -18.87 -5.85 -56.15
C CYS A 1035 -20.32 -6.31 -55.77
N ALA A 1036 -20.88 -5.82 -54.64
CA ALA A 1036 -22.30 -6.01 -54.25
C ALA A 1036 -22.95 -4.78 -53.53
N CYS A 1037 -24.18 -4.39 -53.91
CA CYS A 1037 -24.86 -3.15 -53.46
C CYS A 1037 -25.57 -3.20 -52.09
N ALA A 1038 -25.67 -2.05 -51.42
CA ALA A 1038 -26.46 -1.82 -50.21
C ALA A 1038 -27.93 -1.40 -50.51
N ALA A 1039 -28.84 -1.67 -49.57
CA ALA A 1039 -30.28 -1.45 -49.74
C ALA A 1039 -30.66 0.04 -49.89
N GLY A 1040 -31.53 0.35 -50.85
CA GLY A 1040 -31.93 1.72 -51.21
C GLY A 1040 -31.11 2.33 -52.35
N HIS A 1041 -29.89 1.82 -52.58
CA HIS A 1041 -29.02 2.17 -53.71
C HIS A 1041 -29.06 1.05 -54.77
N ALA A 1042 -28.84 1.36 -56.05
CA ALA A 1042 -28.85 0.39 -57.15
C ALA A 1042 -27.89 0.79 -58.27
N GLY A 1043 -27.31 -0.19 -58.99
CA GLY A 1043 -26.38 0.07 -60.09
C GLY A 1043 -25.41 -1.10 -60.33
N ARG A 1044 -24.45 -0.94 -61.26
CA ARG A 1044 -23.27 -1.84 -61.34
C ARG A 1044 -22.23 -1.50 -60.26
N TYR A 1045 -22.21 -0.25 -59.81
CA TYR A 1045 -21.36 0.24 -58.73
C TYR A 1045 -22.14 0.93 -57.58
N CYS A 1046 -23.45 1.20 -57.76
CA CYS A 1046 -24.55 1.43 -56.79
C CYS A 1046 -24.85 2.93 -56.42
N GLU A 1047 -26.07 3.47 -56.70
CA GLU A 1047 -26.29 4.94 -56.78
C GLU A 1047 -27.72 5.60 -56.52
N ALA A 1048 -28.30 5.70 -55.28
CA ALA A 1048 -29.51 6.56 -54.97
C ALA A 1048 -29.82 6.85 -53.46
N ALA A 1049 -30.49 7.97 -53.04
CA ALA A 1049 -30.83 8.29 -51.60
C ALA A 1049 -31.98 9.36 -51.29
N PRO A 1050 -32.54 9.49 -50.02
CA PRO A 1050 -33.59 10.47 -49.54
C PRO A 1050 -33.34 11.31 -48.18
N HIS A 1051 -34.32 12.05 -47.57
CA HIS A 1051 -34.15 13.28 -46.67
C HIS A 1051 -35.10 13.61 -45.41
N ALA A 1052 -34.72 14.60 -44.52
CA ALA A 1052 -35.48 15.56 -43.58
C ALA A 1052 -35.98 15.15 -42.12
N ALA A 1053 -36.44 15.96 -41.10
CA ALA A 1053 -36.31 17.35 -40.46
C ALA A 1053 -37.24 17.46 -39.14
N LEU A 1054 -37.45 18.44 -38.17
CA LEU A 1054 -36.98 19.77 -37.61
C LEU A 1054 -37.63 20.11 -36.16
N GLY A 1055 -37.49 21.32 -35.49
CA GLY A 1055 -38.09 21.67 -34.12
C GLY A 1055 -38.07 23.16 -33.53
N THR A 1056 -38.57 23.48 -32.28
CA THR A 1056 -38.79 24.87 -31.67
C THR A 1056 -38.72 25.09 -30.10
N SER A 1057 -38.17 26.23 -29.56
CA SER A 1057 -38.36 26.78 -28.16
C SER A 1057 -37.69 28.19 -27.95
N PRO A 1058 -38.09 29.08 -26.99
CA PRO A 1058 -37.45 30.39 -26.76
C PRO A 1058 -36.01 30.33 -26.19
N CYS A 1059 -35.78 29.60 -25.08
CA CYS A 1059 -34.43 29.42 -24.54
C CYS A 1059 -33.56 28.46 -25.38
N ALA A 1060 -33.99 28.06 -26.57
CA ALA A 1060 -33.16 27.30 -27.50
C ALA A 1060 -32.08 28.17 -28.17
N HIS A 1061 -32.19 29.50 -28.09
CA HIS A 1061 -31.15 30.46 -28.49
C HIS A 1061 -31.09 31.57 -27.42
N HIS A 1062 -29.91 31.80 -26.83
CA HIS A 1062 -29.70 32.85 -25.82
C HIS A 1062 -28.28 33.42 -25.91
N ASP A 1063 -28.09 34.65 -25.43
CA ASP A 1063 -26.84 35.41 -25.58
C ASP A 1063 -25.95 35.40 -24.31
N CYS A 1064 -26.32 34.63 -23.28
CA CYS A 1064 -25.45 34.38 -22.12
C CYS A 1064 -24.18 33.63 -22.55
N VAL A 1065 -23.00 34.21 -22.33
CA VAL A 1065 -21.72 33.70 -22.82
C VAL A 1065 -21.12 32.67 -21.87
N HIS A 1066 -20.78 33.08 -20.65
CA HIS A 1066 -20.24 32.20 -19.60
C HIS A 1066 -21.16 32.16 -18.37
N GLY A 1067 -22.45 31.92 -18.63
CA GLY A 1067 -23.50 31.85 -17.61
C GLY A 1067 -24.76 31.15 -18.11
N VAL A 1068 -25.63 30.76 -17.17
CA VAL A 1068 -26.88 30.05 -17.48
C VAL A 1068 -28.02 31.05 -17.64
N CYS A 1069 -28.77 30.93 -18.74
CA CYS A 1069 -30.00 31.68 -19.02
C CYS A 1069 -31.15 31.22 -18.12
N TYR A 1070 -31.89 32.18 -17.55
CA TYR A 1070 -33.14 31.92 -16.83
C TYR A 1070 -34.24 32.94 -17.19
N LEU A 1071 -35.46 32.45 -17.39
CA LEU A 1071 -36.64 33.28 -17.63
C LEU A 1071 -37.02 34.04 -16.35
N ALA A 1072 -37.34 35.34 -16.49
CA ALA A 1072 -37.85 36.13 -15.38
C ALA A 1072 -39.26 35.68 -14.97
N VAL A 1073 -39.54 35.66 -13.67
CA VAL A 1073 -40.87 35.42 -13.08
C VAL A 1073 -41.27 36.67 -12.33
N HIS A 1074 -42.56 37.04 -12.40
CA HIS A 1074 -43.07 38.32 -11.90
C HIS A 1074 -42.89 38.51 -10.39
N ASP A 1075 -42.52 39.73 -10.02
CA ASP A 1075 -42.70 40.28 -8.67
C ASP A 1075 -44.09 40.94 -8.58
N GLU A 1076 -44.77 40.82 -7.44
CA GLU A 1076 -46.23 41.05 -7.32
C GLU A 1076 -46.66 42.53 -7.22
N LEU A 1077 -45.73 43.49 -7.41
CA LEU A 1077 -45.96 44.89 -7.00
C LEU A 1077 -46.02 45.95 -8.13
N THR A 1078 -45.86 45.60 -9.42
CA THR A 1078 -45.98 46.59 -10.52
C THR A 1078 -46.72 46.06 -11.76
N ASP A 1079 -47.84 46.71 -12.07
CA ASP A 1079 -48.70 46.42 -13.24
C ASP A 1079 -48.16 47.08 -14.52
N ARG A 1080 -47.17 46.45 -15.16
CA ARG A 1080 -46.73 46.73 -16.54
C ARG A 1080 -46.20 45.47 -17.24
N LEU A 1081 -46.68 45.20 -18.46
CA LEU A 1081 -46.16 44.12 -19.31
C LEU A 1081 -44.83 44.51 -19.96
N ALA A 1082 -43.86 43.60 -19.95
CA ALA A 1082 -42.67 43.61 -20.80
C ALA A 1082 -42.28 42.17 -21.21
N PRO A 1083 -42.75 41.65 -22.36
CA PRO A 1083 -42.50 40.27 -22.77
C PRO A 1083 -41.24 40.14 -23.65
N ALA A 1084 -40.08 39.81 -23.06
CA ALA A 1084 -38.92 39.24 -23.76
C ALA A 1084 -37.75 38.78 -22.84
N ASP A 1085 -37.55 39.45 -21.69
CA ASP A 1085 -36.26 39.38 -20.99
C ASP A 1085 -36.00 38.06 -20.24
N TYR A 1086 -34.79 37.54 -20.45
CA TYR A 1086 -34.14 36.51 -19.65
C TYR A 1086 -32.91 37.12 -18.95
N LEU A 1087 -32.44 36.48 -17.87
CA LEU A 1087 -31.21 36.85 -17.16
C LEU A 1087 -30.12 35.80 -17.30
N CYS A 1088 -28.86 36.22 -17.15
CA CYS A 1088 -27.69 35.36 -17.16
C CYS A 1088 -27.11 35.23 -15.75
N LYS A 1089 -26.89 34.00 -15.27
CA LYS A 1089 -26.18 33.74 -14.00
C LYS A 1089 -24.75 33.26 -14.30
N CYS A 1090 -23.77 34.09 -13.97
CA CYS A 1090 -22.38 33.86 -14.36
C CYS A 1090 -21.71 32.70 -13.61
N ALA A 1091 -20.82 32.01 -14.33
CA ALA A 1091 -19.90 31.06 -13.74
C ALA A 1091 -18.89 31.78 -12.81
N PRO A 1092 -18.37 31.12 -11.77
CA PRO A 1092 -17.28 31.67 -10.95
C PRO A 1092 -16.09 32.08 -11.82
N GLY A 1093 -15.53 33.27 -11.55
CA GLY A 1093 -14.48 33.88 -12.38
C GLY A 1093 -15.01 34.79 -13.50
N TYR A 1094 -16.29 34.76 -13.82
CA TYR A 1094 -16.92 35.61 -14.85
C TYR A 1094 -17.89 36.64 -14.26
N SER A 1095 -18.03 37.77 -14.95
CA SER A 1095 -18.84 38.92 -14.56
C SER A 1095 -19.35 39.69 -15.79
N GLY A 1096 -20.22 40.68 -15.60
CA GLY A 1096 -20.92 41.41 -16.66
C GLY A 1096 -22.42 41.08 -16.72
N ARG A 1097 -23.15 41.61 -17.71
CA ARG A 1097 -24.61 41.37 -17.84
C ARG A 1097 -24.95 40.07 -18.56
N LEU A 1098 -24.08 39.65 -19.50
CA LEU A 1098 -24.16 38.41 -20.26
C LEU A 1098 -23.08 37.40 -19.84
N CYS A 1099 -22.32 37.72 -18.79
CA CYS A 1099 -21.18 36.96 -18.28
C CYS A 1099 -20.00 36.95 -19.24
N GLU A 1100 -19.68 38.15 -19.75
CA GLU A 1100 -18.76 38.45 -20.83
C GLU A 1100 -17.32 38.80 -20.38
N TYR A 1101 -17.10 39.12 -19.10
CA TYR A 1101 -15.78 39.52 -18.57
C TYR A 1101 -15.19 38.50 -17.59
N LEU A 1102 -14.06 37.90 -17.96
CA LEU A 1102 -13.22 37.06 -17.10
C LEU A 1102 -12.43 37.94 -16.12
N THR A 1103 -12.61 37.73 -14.80
CA THR A 1103 -12.05 38.59 -13.74
C THR A 1103 -11.30 37.86 -12.63
N SER A 1104 -11.39 36.54 -12.51
CA SER A 1104 -10.49 35.76 -11.65
C SER A 1104 -10.24 34.34 -12.18
N LEU A 1105 -9.04 33.82 -11.89
CA LEU A 1105 -8.51 32.56 -12.40
C LEU A 1105 -7.76 31.81 -11.29
N THR A 1106 -7.86 30.48 -11.27
CA THR A 1106 -7.12 29.63 -10.33
C THR A 1106 -6.40 28.52 -11.09
N PHE A 1107 -5.15 28.77 -11.43
CA PHE A 1107 -4.27 27.82 -12.10
C PHE A 1107 -3.88 26.69 -11.12
N ASN A 1108 -4.33 25.46 -11.40
CA ASN A 1108 -4.23 24.33 -10.48
C ASN A 1108 -3.34 23.18 -10.99
N HIS A 1109 -3.09 23.11 -12.30
CA HIS A 1109 -2.29 22.08 -12.96
C HIS A 1109 -1.09 22.72 -13.67
N ASN A 1110 -0.04 21.94 -13.95
CA ASN A 1110 1.25 22.46 -14.46
C ASN A 1110 1.23 22.88 -15.95
N ASP A 1111 0.09 22.69 -16.60
CA ASP A 1111 -0.30 23.01 -17.98
C ASP A 1111 -1.41 24.07 -18.05
N SER A 1112 -1.87 24.59 -16.90
CA SER A 1112 -2.95 25.58 -16.84
C SER A 1112 -2.48 26.94 -17.38
N LEU A 1113 -3.03 27.35 -18.51
CA LEU A 1113 -2.77 28.63 -19.17
C LEU A 1113 -4.08 29.29 -19.59
N VAL A 1114 -4.06 30.61 -19.77
CA VAL A 1114 -5.13 31.37 -20.44
C VAL A 1114 -4.54 32.17 -21.58
N GLU A 1115 -5.08 31.97 -22.77
CA GLU A 1115 -4.79 32.75 -23.97
C GLU A 1115 -5.69 34.00 -24.02
N LEU A 1116 -5.11 35.14 -24.39
CA LEU A 1116 -5.74 36.46 -24.45
C LEU A 1116 -5.35 37.20 -25.74
N GLU A 1117 -6.16 38.18 -26.15
CA GLU A 1117 -5.87 39.03 -27.30
C GLU A 1117 -4.48 39.71 -27.19
N PRO A 1118 -3.80 39.98 -28.33
CA PRO A 1118 -2.47 40.59 -28.34
C PRO A 1118 -2.41 41.91 -27.56
N LEU A 1119 -1.44 42.03 -26.64
CA LEU A 1119 -1.30 43.19 -25.77
C LEU A 1119 -0.96 44.45 -26.59
N ARG A 1120 -1.88 45.42 -26.59
CA ARG A 1120 -1.66 46.74 -27.19
C ARG A 1120 -0.77 47.58 -26.29
N THR A 1121 0.50 47.74 -26.68
CA THR A 1121 1.52 48.52 -25.96
C THR A 1121 1.63 49.98 -26.41
N GLU A 1122 0.85 50.38 -27.43
CA GLU A 1122 0.82 51.72 -28.01
C GLU A 1122 -0.36 52.52 -27.43
N PRO A 1123 -0.17 53.71 -26.81
CA PRO A 1123 1.11 54.38 -26.54
C PRO A 1123 1.81 53.92 -25.23
N GLN A 1124 1.13 53.15 -24.39
CA GLN A 1124 1.65 52.54 -23.17
C GLN A 1124 0.82 51.31 -22.78
N ALA A 1125 1.44 50.33 -22.11
CA ALA A 1125 0.73 49.23 -21.45
C ALA A 1125 0.95 49.28 -19.93
N ASN A 1126 -0.13 49.08 -19.17
CA ASN A 1126 -0.11 48.98 -17.71
C ASN A 1126 -0.89 47.72 -17.31
N VAL A 1127 -0.21 46.74 -16.72
CA VAL A 1127 -0.78 45.45 -16.32
C VAL A 1127 -0.54 45.24 -14.83
N THR A 1128 -1.61 45.06 -14.07
CA THR A 1128 -1.54 44.74 -12.63
C THR A 1128 -2.00 43.31 -12.41
N LEU A 1129 -1.13 42.49 -11.83
CA LEU A 1129 -1.40 41.10 -11.47
C LEU A 1129 -1.48 40.97 -9.94
N VAL A 1130 -2.54 40.36 -9.43
CA VAL A 1130 -2.66 39.99 -8.01
C VAL A 1130 -2.69 38.47 -7.93
N PHE A 1131 -1.74 37.88 -7.22
CA PHE A 1131 -1.54 36.43 -7.19
C PHE A 1131 -0.97 35.96 -5.84
N SER A 1132 -1.14 34.67 -5.54
CA SER A 1132 -0.53 34.01 -4.38
C SER A 1132 0.03 32.66 -4.79
N THR A 1133 1.21 32.27 -4.30
CA THR A 1133 1.77 30.93 -4.54
C THR A 1133 2.82 30.53 -3.53
N LYS A 1134 3.13 29.22 -3.50
CA LYS A 1134 4.30 28.63 -2.81
C LYS A 1134 5.31 28.01 -3.79
N GLN A 1135 5.10 28.12 -5.10
CA GLN A 1135 6.06 27.66 -6.10
C GLN A 1135 7.20 28.66 -6.30
N GLN A 1136 8.43 28.15 -6.39
CA GLN A 1136 9.60 28.96 -6.70
C GLN A 1136 9.78 29.23 -8.20
N HIS A 1137 9.07 28.51 -9.07
CA HIS A 1137 9.08 28.69 -10.52
C HIS A 1137 7.68 28.56 -11.11
N GLY A 1138 7.39 29.28 -12.19
CA GLY A 1138 6.09 29.28 -12.86
C GLY A 1138 5.91 30.47 -13.80
N VAL A 1139 5.45 30.28 -15.03
CA VAL A 1139 5.20 31.38 -15.98
C VAL A 1139 3.99 32.20 -15.53
N LEU A 1140 4.15 33.51 -15.34
CA LEU A 1140 3.05 34.41 -14.97
C LEU A 1140 2.38 35.03 -16.21
N MET A 1141 3.18 35.49 -17.17
CA MET A 1141 2.72 36.09 -18.42
C MET A 1141 3.77 35.93 -19.54
N TYR A 1142 3.35 35.65 -20.77
CA TYR A 1142 4.24 35.56 -21.92
C TYR A 1142 3.59 36.11 -23.20
N TYR A 1143 4.33 36.92 -23.96
CA TYR A 1143 3.91 37.51 -25.23
C TYR A 1143 5.16 37.73 -26.09
N GLY A 1144 5.45 36.85 -27.05
CA GLY A 1144 6.74 36.87 -27.75
C GLY A 1144 6.85 36.00 -28.99
N ASP A 1145 7.77 36.37 -29.89
CA ASP A 1145 8.22 35.54 -31.03
C ASP A 1145 9.73 35.73 -31.30
N ASN A 1146 10.15 36.85 -31.90
CA ASN A 1146 11.56 37.26 -32.00
C ASN A 1146 11.90 38.47 -31.11
N GLU A 1147 10.89 39.29 -30.80
CA GLU A 1147 10.88 40.17 -29.64
C GLU A 1147 9.82 39.67 -28.66
N HIS A 1148 9.94 40.00 -27.37
CA HIS A 1148 9.05 39.46 -26.33
C HIS A 1148 8.94 40.31 -25.07
N LEU A 1149 7.86 40.05 -24.34
CA LEU A 1149 7.69 40.34 -22.92
C LEU A 1149 7.36 39.03 -22.22
N ALA A 1150 8.24 38.60 -21.30
CA ALA A 1150 8.04 37.42 -20.48
C ALA A 1150 8.18 37.77 -18.99
N VAL A 1151 7.24 37.29 -18.19
CA VAL A 1151 7.17 37.45 -16.73
C VAL A 1151 7.00 36.07 -16.14
N GLU A 1152 7.95 35.64 -15.31
CA GLU A 1152 7.94 34.31 -14.68
C GLU A 1152 8.41 34.39 -13.23
N LEU A 1153 8.12 33.36 -12.46
CA LEU A 1153 8.75 33.13 -11.17
C LEU A 1153 10.07 32.38 -11.38
N PHE A 1154 11.12 32.86 -10.71
CA PHE A 1154 12.43 32.23 -10.70
C PHE A 1154 13.03 32.31 -9.29
N ASN A 1155 13.31 31.16 -8.68
CA ASN A 1155 13.75 31.03 -7.28
C ASN A 1155 12.86 31.80 -6.28
N GLY A 1156 11.54 31.84 -6.55
CA GLY A 1156 10.54 32.51 -5.71
C GLY A 1156 10.45 34.02 -5.88
N ARG A 1157 11.00 34.58 -6.96
CA ARG A 1157 11.02 36.01 -7.29
C ARG A 1157 10.41 36.25 -8.66
N VAL A 1158 9.82 37.43 -8.89
CA VAL A 1158 9.36 37.82 -10.23
C VAL A 1158 10.59 38.17 -11.08
N ARG A 1159 10.82 37.41 -12.14
CA ARG A 1159 11.74 37.71 -13.25
C ARG A 1159 10.95 38.36 -14.37
N VAL A 1160 11.48 39.44 -14.95
CA VAL A 1160 10.98 40.02 -16.21
C VAL A 1160 12.09 39.98 -17.25
N SER A 1161 11.73 39.62 -18.49
CA SER A 1161 12.57 39.60 -19.68
C SER A 1161 11.83 40.41 -20.75
N TYR A 1162 12.41 41.50 -21.24
CA TYR A 1162 11.75 42.41 -22.19
C TYR A 1162 12.71 42.78 -23.32
N ASP A 1163 12.22 42.62 -24.55
CA ASP A 1163 12.97 42.84 -25.78
C ASP A 1163 12.14 43.68 -26.75
N VAL A 1164 12.76 44.71 -27.33
CA VAL A 1164 12.22 45.54 -28.42
C VAL A 1164 13.22 45.60 -29.59
N GLY A 1165 13.96 44.50 -29.80
CA GLY A 1165 15.05 44.37 -30.76
C GLY A 1165 16.39 44.78 -30.15
N ASN A 1166 16.69 44.33 -28.94
CA ASN A 1166 17.90 44.62 -28.17
C ASN A 1166 18.63 43.35 -27.74
N HIS A 1167 19.74 43.02 -28.40
CA HIS A 1167 20.52 41.82 -28.11
C HIS A 1167 21.86 42.18 -27.43
N PRO A 1168 22.24 41.58 -26.28
CA PRO A 1168 21.46 40.61 -25.49
C PRO A 1168 20.27 41.25 -24.78
N THR A 1169 19.19 40.46 -24.59
CA THR A 1169 17.94 40.87 -23.96
C THR A 1169 18.12 41.37 -22.51
N SER A 1170 17.45 42.47 -22.18
CA SER A 1170 17.40 43.05 -20.83
C SER A 1170 16.53 42.23 -19.87
N THR A 1171 17.03 41.94 -18.67
CA THR A 1171 16.33 41.12 -17.66
C THR A 1171 16.44 41.69 -16.25
N MET A 1172 15.36 41.64 -15.47
CA MET A 1172 15.35 42.09 -14.06
C MET A 1172 14.67 41.10 -13.11
N TYR A 1173 14.91 41.26 -11.81
CA TYR A 1173 14.36 40.44 -10.73
C TYR A 1173 13.83 41.30 -9.56
N SER A 1174 12.72 40.89 -8.92
CA SER A 1174 12.16 41.53 -7.72
C SER A 1174 13.06 41.41 -6.47
N PHE A 1175 13.04 42.43 -5.60
CA PHE A 1175 13.72 42.39 -4.30
C PHE A 1175 12.95 41.54 -3.26
N GLU A 1176 11.65 41.41 -3.49
CA GLU A 1176 10.66 40.64 -2.77
C GLU A 1176 10.71 39.16 -3.19
N MET A 1177 10.53 38.27 -2.21
CA MET A 1177 10.14 36.88 -2.45
C MET A 1177 8.62 36.83 -2.50
N VAL A 1178 8.04 36.19 -3.52
CA VAL A 1178 6.59 36.12 -3.78
C VAL A 1178 6.05 34.69 -3.75
N SER A 1179 6.84 33.76 -3.20
CA SER A 1179 6.53 32.32 -3.11
C SER A 1179 6.36 31.83 -1.66
N ASP A 1180 5.86 32.67 -0.77
CA ASP A 1180 5.62 32.33 0.64
C ASP A 1180 4.19 31.81 0.91
N GLY A 1181 3.26 32.02 -0.04
CA GLY A 1181 1.85 31.66 0.03
C GLY A 1181 0.91 32.81 0.37
N ASN A 1182 1.40 34.04 0.49
CA ASN A 1182 0.60 35.24 0.66
C ASN A 1182 0.16 35.82 -0.69
N TYR A 1183 -0.78 36.77 -0.66
CA TYR A 1183 -1.20 37.52 -1.84
C TYR A 1183 -0.25 38.70 -2.09
N HIS A 1184 0.31 38.76 -3.30
CA HIS A 1184 1.20 39.81 -3.79
C HIS A 1184 0.54 40.56 -4.95
N LYS A 1185 0.91 41.84 -5.11
CA LYS A 1185 0.47 42.74 -6.18
C LYS A 1185 1.67 43.16 -7.01
N ALA A 1186 1.79 42.66 -8.24
CA ALA A 1186 2.80 43.08 -9.20
C ALA A 1186 2.21 44.08 -10.21
N GLU A 1187 2.85 45.22 -10.38
CA GLU A 1187 2.51 46.25 -11.37
C GLU A 1187 3.61 46.30 -12.44
N LEU A 1188 3.17 46.24 -13.70
CA LEU A 1188 4.01 46.12 -14.90
C LEU A 1188 3.68 47.29 -15.83
N LEU A 1189 4.60 48.25 -15.96
CA LEU A 1189 4.40 49.46 -16.75
C LEU A 1189 5.41 49.54 -17.89
N ALA A 1190 4.94 49.41 -19.13
CA ALA A 1190 5.72 49.57 -20.36
C ALA A 1190 5.38 50.90 -21.04
N VAL A 1191 6.38 51.78 -21.17
CA VAL A 1191 6.26 53.10 -21.81
C VAL A 1191 7.42 53.27 -22.78
N LYS A 1192 7.12 53.18 -24.08
CA LYS A 1192 8.15 53.05 -25.14
C LYS A 1192 9.15 51.91 -24.80
N LYS A 1193 10.44 52.21 -24.90
CA LYS A 1193 11.56 51.30 -24.59
C LYS A 1193 11.78 51.06 -23.10
N ASN A 1194 11.12 51.82 -22.21
CA ASN A 1194 11.27 51.68 -20.76
C ASN A 1194 10.24 50.70 -20.21
N PHE A 1195 10.69 49.79 -19.34
CA PHE A 1195 9.81 48.89 -18.59
C PHE A 1195 10.08 49.04 -17.10
N THR A 1196 9.02 49.12 -16.29
CA THR A 1196 9.08 49.24 -14.83
C THR A 1196 8.27 48.14 -14.15
N LEU A 1197 8.89 47.46 -13.19
CA LEU A 1197 8.29 46.49 -12.29
C LEU A 1197 8.21 47.08 -10.88
N ARG A 1198 7.04 46.99 -10.24
CA ARG A 1198 6.87 47.20 -8.80
C ARG A 1198 6.10 46.02 -8.19
N VAL A 1199 6.44 45.64 -6.97
CA VAL A 1199 5.76 44.57 -6.20
C VAL A 1199 5.41 45.12 -4.83
N ASP A 1200 4.17 44.88 -4.38
CA ASP A 1200 3.63 45.25 -3.05
C ASP A 1200 3.88 46.71 -2.66
N ASP A 1201 3.71 47.62 -3.63
CA ASP A 1201 3.98 49.06 -3.55
C ASP A 1201 5.42 49.43 -3.10
N GLY A 1202 6.35 48.48 -3.19
CA GLY A 1202 7.76 48.59 -2.84
C GLY A 1202 8.64 49.36 -3.85
N PRO A 1203 9.98 49.25 -3.73
CA PRO A 1203 10.92 49.98 -4.58
C PRO A 1203 10.87 49.46 -6.02
N ALA A 1204 10.41 50.30 -6.94
CA ALA A 1204 10.33 49.97 -8.36
C ALA A 1204 11.72 49.75 -8.98
N ARG A 1205 11.82 48.76 -9.88
CA ARG A 1205 12.98 48.58 -10.77
C ARG A 1205 12.56 48.91 -12.19
N SER A 1206 13.43 49.60 -12.92
CA SER A 1206 13.23 49.91 -14.33
C SER A 1206 14.43 49.46 -15.17
N ILE A 1207 14.15 49.10 -16.42
CA ILE A 1207 15.14 48.90 -17.48
C ILE A 1207 14.85 49.87 -18.63
N ILE A 1208 15.91 50.35 -19.27
CA ILE A 1208 15.88 51.17 -20.48
C ILE A 1208 16.45 50.29 -21.58
N ASN A 1209 15.73 50.14 -22.70
CA ASN A 1209 16.18 49.32 -23.81
C ASN A 1209 16.70 50.20 -24.95
N GLU A 1210 17.80 49.76 -25.58
CA GLU A 1210 18.36 50.47 -26.74
C GLU A 1210 17.69 50.07 -28.07
N GLY A 1211 16.91 48.98 -28.07
CA GLY A 1211 16.46 48.24 -29.25
C GLY A 1211 15.72 49.03 -30.33
N ASN A 1212 15.72 48.51 -31.56
CA ASN A 1212 15.33 49.27 -32.74
C ASN A 1212 13.83 49.66 -32.81
N LYS A 1213 12.94 49.01 -32.04
CA LYS A 1213 11.51 49.33 -31.97
C LYS A 1213 11.22 50.26 -30.77
N GLU A 1214 10.25 51.17 -30.91
CA GLU A 1214 9.78 51.95 -29.74
C GLU A 1214 8.82 51.17 -28.84
N TYR A 1215 8.02 50.23 -29.38
CA TYR A 1215 6.99 49.48 -28.66
C TYR A 1215 6.97 48.01 -29.11
N LEU A 1216 6.54 47.10 -28.23
CA LEU A 1216 6.38 45.68 -28.55
C LEU A 1216 5.02 45.43 -29.23
N ARG A 1217 5.06 45.17 -30.54
CA ARG A 1217 3.88 44.88 -31.37
C ARG A 1217 4.06 43.52 -32.06
N LEU A 1218 3.21 42.57 -31.70
CA LEU A 1218 3.17 41.21 -32.22
C LEU A 1218 1.74 40.88 -32.67
N GLU A 1219 1.60 39.87 -33.55
CA GLU A 1219 0.28 39.38 -34.00
C GLU A 1219 -0.13 38.07 -33.31
N ARG A 1220 0.77 37.47 -32.51
CA ARG A 1220 0.49 36.30 -31.66
C ARG A 1220 -0.30 36.71 -30.41
N PRO A 1221 -1.12 35.81 -29.84
CA PRO A 1221 -1.81 36.05 -28.58
C PRO A 1221 -0.85 36.22 -27.39
N MET A 1222 -1.38 36.75 -26.29
CA MET A 1222 -0.69 36.80 -24.99
C MET A 1222 -1.17 35.63 -24.12
N PHE A 1223 -0.26 35.01 -23.37
CA PHE A 1223 -0.57 33.94 -22.44
C PHE A 1223 -0.38 34.38 -20.97
N VAL A 1224 -1.23 33.91 -20.08
CA VAL A 1224 -1.19 34.15 -18.62
C VAL A 1224 -1.24 32.83 -17.87
N GLY A 1225 -0.43 32.70 -16.81
CA GLY A 1225 -0.34 31.52 -15.95
C GLY A 1225 0.40 30.31 -16.54
N GLY A 1226 0.60 30.23 -17.85
CA GLY A 1226 1.33 29.15 -18.53
C GLY A 1226 1.57 29.49 -20.00
N VAL A 1227 2.11 28.54 -20.77
CA VAL A 1227 2.33 28.66 -22.23
C VAL A 1227 2.17 27.29 -22.93
N PRO A 1228 1.62 27.24 -24.15
CA PRO A 1228 1.50 25.99 -24.94
C PRO A 1228 2.87 25.32 -25.18
N GLU A 1229 2.95 23.99 -25.26
CA GLU A 1229 4.27 23.30 -25.32
C GLU A 1229 5.16 23.69 -26.50
N ASP A 1230 4.60 24.04 -27.65
CA ASP A 1230 5.33 24.49 -28.84
C ASP A 1230 5.91 25.90 -28.62
N VAL A 1231 5.06 26.85 -28.19
CA VAL A 1231 5.46 28.21 -27.80
C VAL A 1231 6.46 28.17 -26.64
N ALA A 1232 6.29 27.27 -25.69
CA ALA A 1232 7.17 27.08 -24.54
C ALA A 1232 8.52 26.49 -24.95
N ARG A 1233 8.56 25.53 -25.88
CA ARG A 1233 9.81 25.00 -26.45
C ARG A 1233 10.59 26.07 -27.23
N ASP A 1234 9.91 26.87 -28.04
CA ASP A 1234 10.52 28.00 -28.75
C ASP A 1234 11.02 29.09 -27.79
N ALA A 1235 10.19 29.52 -26.84
CA ALA A 1235 10.55 30.50 -25.82
C ALA A 1235 11.69 30.04 -24.89
N PHE A 1236 11.82 28.73 -24.65
CA PHE A 1236 12.91 28.14 -23.88
C PHE A 1236 14.20 28.04 -24.72
N SER A 1237 14.12 27.59 -25.98
CA SER A 1237 15.29 27.51 -26.87
C SER A 1237 15.87 28.89 -27.21
N LYS A 1238 15.01 29.90 -27.37
CA LYS A 1238 15.38 31.33 -27.52
C LYS A 1238 15.74 32.01 -26.18
N TRP A 1239 15.71 31.30 -25.05
CA TRP A 1239 16.02 31.81 -23.69
C TRP A 1239 15.15 32.97 -23.19
N HIS A 1240 13.95 33.16 -23.74
CA HIS A 1240 12.99 34.15 -23.27
C HIS A 1240 12.54 33.81 -21.84
N LEU A 1241 12.15 32.55 -21.64
CA LEU A 1241 11.79 31.93 -20.36
C LEU A 1241 12.95 31.09 -19.79
N ARG A 1242 12.99 30.94 -18.46
CA ARG A 1242 13.92 30.07 -17.74
C ARG A 1242 13.27 28.78 -17.26
N ASN A 1243 11.94 28.76 -17.12
CA ASN A 1243 11.17 27.54 -16.87
C ASN A 1243 9.85 27.56 -17.67
N ILE A 1244 9.43 26.38 -18.14
CA ILE A 1244 8.19 26.17 -18.91
C ILE A 1244 7.02 25.68 -18.05
N THR A 1245 7.24 25.44 -16.74
CA THR A 1245 6.15 25.10 -15.81
C THR A 1245 5.12 26.22 -15.74
N SER A 1246 3.83 25.89 -15.84
CA SER A 1246 2.76 26.85 -15.54
C SER A 1246 2.78 27.23 -14.05
N PHE A 1247 2.46 28.49 -13.76
CA PHE A 1247 2.22 29.01 -12.42
C PHE A 1247 1.03 28.30 -11.76
N LYS A 1248 1.18 27.92 -10.49
CA LYS A 1248 0.09 27.38 -9.66
C LYS A 1248 -0.28 28.35 -8.54
N GLY A 1249 -1.55 28.71 -8.48
CA GLY A 1249 -2.08 29.56 -7.40
C GLY A 1249 -2.22 28.83 -6.06
N THR A 1250 -2.22 29.58 -4.97
CA THR A 1250 -2.78 29.14 -3.68
C THR A 1250 -4.21 29.67 -3.50
N THR A 1251 -5.10 28.83 -2.97
CA THR A 1251 -6.49 29.17 -2.64
C THR A 1251 -6.57 29.84 -1.28
#